data_AF-A0A2R4FLR0-F1
#
_entry.id   AF-A0A2R4FLR0-F1
#
_cell.length_a   1.000
_cell.length_b   1.000
_cell.length_c   1.000
_cell.angle_alpha   90.00
_cell.angle_beta   90.00
_cell.angle_gamma   90.00
#
_symmetry.space_group_name_H-M   'P 1'
#
loop_
_entity.id
_entity.type
_entity.pdbx_description
1 polymer ?
#
loop_
_entity_poly.entity_id
_entity_poly.type
_entity_poly.pdbx_seq_one_letter_code
_entity_poly.pdbx_strand_id
1 'polypeptide(L)'
;MSGWCRPAHRNRYRRDPPVSWGRRQHPAGGGPARFPVPGVWPGPGGTGQYHYGLYARNPLLLSEVCVTTTGRRRPTPADPSPEPAPGGRVPSGTDRDLPPELGPDAVGVLDGLSFMLSDATGDVPAGSIGGLIHEDTRFLSRWELLLGGVRPLLLGSSSVDPYSAAFFLANAELPELPANRVGIRRQRFVGEGMFERISVQCFADEPVPIELRLAVDVDFADLFEVKEQLRDRSGQIVREHTADGSRLSFGYRNEGFTVSTEIRAVPPASRIEGDDLVWDLLLHPGESWEVELHVPLHYVSVHVVPTRREFGDVFEVGRDDDSTGRWRSSRPEVHADSDLVRDVYHQSVADLVSMRVEKEIAGERIVFTAAGLPWFLTLFGRDSVITAYQALIGGPELARGTLLTLAAHQAVDLDDFTDREPGKMPHEYRGGELTRLGVKPHNPYYGAADTTQLWLVLLSEYWRWTGDERLLHDVRENAYAALHWIDEYGDSDGDGYVEYATRSTQGLGNQCWRDSWNGVQTADGTIPVLPIATCEIQGYTYDAKLRLAELADGPYADPELARRLRADAAELADRFNRDFWLDDRGGYYALGLDGDKQPIDAMTSNMGHLLWSGIVPAERAAILARQLMSDELFSGWGVRTLSTRDRGYNPIGYHLGTVWPHDNSLVAHGLARYGFRAEANRIIEAMLEAARYSDNRLPEAFSGYDRSFGRVPVPYPTACNPQAWASAAPLLFLRTMFGLEAVEGRFVLDPEVPERFGRIQLNRVQGFGQRWEIEVNGRQGHLRLVP
;
A
#
# COMPACT_ATOMS: atom_id res chain seq x y z
N MET A 1 45.75 31.41 -21.89
CA MET A 1 45.50 32.51 -22.85
C MET A 1 44.06 32.98 -22.68
N SER A 2 43.82 34.30 -22.75
CA SER A 2 42.52 35.01 -22.98
C SER A 2 41.16 34.28 -22.77
N GLY A 3 40.19 34.77 -21.99
CA GLY A 3 40.12 35.94 -21.09
C GLY A 3 38.72 36.61 -21.05
N TRP A 4 38.41 37.34 -19.96
CA TRP A 4 37.36 38.40 -19.81
C TRP A 4 35.87 37.97 -20.01
N CYS A 5 34.84 38.53 -19.35
CA CYS A 5 34.71 39.61 -18.36
C CYS A 5 33.45 39.44 -17.46
N ARG A 6 33.37 40.16 -16.33
CA ARG A 6 32.09 40.46 -15.63
C ARG A 6 31.37 41.66 -16.30
N PRO A 7 30.14 42.00 -15.88
CA PRO A 7 30.04 43.11 -14.94
C PRO A 7 29.04 42.88 -13.79
N ALA A 8 29.14 43.73 -12.77
CA ALA A 8 28.17 43.86 -11.67
C ALA A 8 27.67 45.31 -11.64
N HIS A 9 26.54 45.60 -10.98
CA HIS A 9 26.43 46.81 -10.14
C HIS A 9 25.23 46.74 -9.15
N ARG A 10 25.39 47.41 -8.00
CA ARG A 10 24.42 47.53 -6.89
C ARG A 10 23.74 48.92 -6.88
N ASN A 11 22.50 49.00 -6.37
CA ASN A 11 22.04 49.95 -5.32
C ASN A 11 20.59 49.57 -4.93
N ARG A 12 20.09 49.39 -3.69
CA ARG A 12 20.22 49.95 -2.31
C ARG A 12 19.17 51.05 -1.93
N TYR A 13 18.36 50.70 -0.91
CA TYR A 13 17.52 51.53 -0.02
C TYR A 13 16.18 52.15 -0.46
N ARG A 14 15.07 51.73 0.21
CA ARG A 14 14.33 52.55 1.21
C ARG A 14 13.40 51.68 2.09
N ARG A 15 12.80 52.28 3.14
CA ARG A 15 12.13 51.63 4.30
C ARG A 15 10.76 52.29 4.59
N ASP A 16 9.85 51.48 5.16
CA ASP A 16 8.69 51.81 6.04
C ASP A 16 7.54 52.70 5.47
N PRO A 17 6.32 52.79 6.08
CA PRO A 17 5.77 52.15 7.29
C PRO A 17 4.37 51.46 7.12
N PRO A 18 3.77 50.85 8.17
CA PRO A 18 2.46 50.20 8.13
C PRO A 18 1.26 51.12 8.47
N VAL A 19 0.03 50.67 8.16
CA VAL A 19 -1.23 51.36 8.51
C VAL A 19 -2.01 50.59 9.57
N SER A 20 -2.44 51.29 10.61
CA SER A 20 -3.32 50.79 11.67
C SER A 20 -4.65 51.53 11.65
N TRP A 21 -5.77 50.84 11.93
CA TRP A 21 -7.01 51.43 12.46
C TRP A 21 -7.80 50.37 13.23
N GLY A 22 -8.47 50.77 14.30
CA GLY A 22 -9.30 49.86 15.10
C GLY A 22 -10.55 50.53 15.69
N ARG A 23 -11.39 49.67 16.29
CA ARG A 23 -12.54 49.95 17.17
C ARG A 23 -13.71 50.81 16.63
N ARG A 24 -14.91 50.20 16.65
CA ARG A 24 -16.21 50.73 17.14
C ARG A 24 -17.11 49.50 17.41
N GLN A 25 -17.42 49.18 18.68
CA GLN A 25 -18.52 49.69 19.53
C GLN A 25 -19.80 48.83 19.45
N HIS A 26 -20.15 48.19 20.58
CA HIS A 26 -21.47 47.66 20.90
C HIS A 26 -22.52 48.79 21.08
N PRO A 27 -23.82 48.46 21.13
CA PRO A 27 -24.45 48.32 22.46
C PRO A 27 -25.31 47.06 22.63
N ALA A 28 -25.80 46.84 23.86
CA ALA A 28 -26.47 45.62 24.32
C ALA A 28 -27.94 45.85 24.74
N GLY A 29 -28.63 44.75 25.05
CA GLY A 29 -30.00 44.68 25.62
C GLY A 29 -30.92 43.80 24.77
N GLY A 30 -31.78 42.92 25.29
CA GLY A 30 -32.07 42.50 26.67
C GLY A 30 -33.34 41.62 26.65
N GLY A 31 -33.39 40.52 27.42
CA GLY A 31 -34.55 39.59 27.44
C GLY A 31 -35.70 40.05 28.38
N PRO A 32 -36.57 39.14 28.91
CA PRO A 32 -36.70 37.70 28.61
C PRO A 32 -38.16 37.14 28.53
N ALA A 33 -38.29 35.90 28.01
CA ALA A 33 -39.23 34.79 28.31
C ALA A 33 -40.70 34.98 28.80
N ARG A 34 -41.64 34.14 28.31
CA ARG A 34 -42.53 33.23 29.11
C ARG A 34 -43.61 32.41 28.33
N PHE A 35 -43.69 31.09 28.64
CA PHE A 35 -44.88 30.18 28.67
C PHE A 35 -45.66 29.82 27.35
N PRO A 36 -46.61 28.84 27.34
CA PRO A 36 -46.41 27.39 27.54
C PRO A 36 -47.21 26.45 26.57
N VAL A 37 -47.10 25.11 26.74
CA VAL A 37 -47.87 24.01 26.08
C VAL A 37 -49.36 23.99 26.53
N PRO A 38 -50.36 23.56 25.71
CA PRO A 38 -50.74 22.14 25.39
C PRO A 38 -51.16 21.92 23.90
N GLY A 39 -51.65 20.77 23.38
CA GLY A 39 -51.72 19.37 23.87
C GLY A 39 -52.90 18.52 23.30
N VAL A 40 -52.73 17.18 23.21
CA VAL A 40 -53.75 16.08 23.07
C VAL A 40 -54.40 15.74 21.69
N TRP A 41 -54.01 14.59 21.12
CA TRP A 41 -54.75 13.38 20.60
C TRP A 41 -56.27 13.42 20.23
N PRO A 42 -56.88 12.35 19.61
CA PRO A 42 -56.39 11.30 18.68
C PRO A 42 -57.32 11.02 17.46
N GLY A 43 -56.93 10.11 16.56
CA GLY A 43 -57.85 9.06 16.08
C GLY A 43 -58.13 8.91 14.57
N PRO A 44 -58.60 7.73 14.11
CA PRO A 44 -57.99 7.12 12.91
C PRO A 44 -58.95 6.50 11.86
N GLY A 45 -58.37 6.09 10.71
CA GLY A 45 -58.89 4.98 9.89
C GLY A 45 -59.03 5.26 8.38
N GLY A 46 -58.80 4.24 7.54
CA GLY A 46 -59.27 4.26 6.14
C GLY A 46 -58.29 3.82 5.05
N THR A 47 -58.17 2.51 4.87
CA THR A 47 -57.66 1.80 3.67
C THR A 47 -58.13 2.34 2.30
N GLY A 48 -57.30 2.28 1.24
CA GLY A 48 -57.76 2.47 -0.15
C GLY A 48 -56.69 2.37 -1.26
N GLN A 49 -56.95 1.58 -2.30
CA GLN A 49 -56.06 1.11 -3.37
C GLN A 49 -55.60 2.15 -4.45
N TYR A 50 -54.56 1.74 -5.19
CA TYR A 50 -53.94 2.29 -6.40
C TYR A 50 -54.84 2.96 -7.47
N HIS A 51 -54.31 3.99 -8.14
CA HIS A 51 -54.39 4.18 -9.60
C HIS A 51 -53.29 5.15 -10.12
N TYR A 52 -52.82 4.94 -11.36
CA TYR A 52 -51.83 5.78 -12.06
C TYR A 52 -52.44 7.07 -12.66
N GLY A 53 -51.67 8.17 -12.72
CA GLY A 53 -52.00 9.36 -13.52
C GLY A 53 -50.96 10.49 -13.42
N LEU A 54 -50.47 11.00 -14.57
CA LEU A 54 -49.52 12.13 -14.63
C LEU A 54 -50.22 13.49 -14.46
N TYR A 55 -49.59 14.45 -13.76
CA TYR A 55 -49.04 15.71 -14.33
C TYR A 55 -48.62 16.73 -13.25
N ALA A 56 -47.59 17.51 -13.58
CA ALA A 56 -46.84 18.44 -12.72
C ALA A 56 -47.61 19.53 -11.94
N ARG A 57 -47.08 19.91 -10.75
CA ARG A 57 -46.76 21.30 -10.36
C ARG A 57 -45.95 21.41 -9.04
N ASN A 58 -45.34 22.58 -8.84
CA ASN A 58 -44.32 22.89 -7.82
C ASN A 58 -44.81 22.85 -6.35
N PRO A 59 -43.88 22.73 -5.37
CA PRO A 59 -44.20 22.42 -3.97
C PRO A 59 -44.48 23.66 -3.11
N LEU A 60 -45.28 23.48 -2.06
CA LEU A 60 -45.30 24.36 -0.89
C LEU A 60 -45.60 23.59 0.40
N LEU A 61 -44.80 23.90 1.43
CA LEU A 61 -45.14 23.83 2.87
C LEU A 61 -45.48 22.47 3.47
N LEU A 62 -44.43 21.77 3.94
CA LEU A 62 -44.47 21.10 5.24
C LEU A 62 -43.33 21.63 6.11
N SER A 63 -43.66 22.05 7.32
CA SER A 63 -42.78 22.75 8.24
C SER A 63 -41.83 21.79 8.97
N GLU A 64 -40.53 22.00 8.83
CA GLU A 64 -39.53 21.37 9.68
C GLU A 64 -39.73 21.80 11.14
N VAL A 65 -39.85 20.84 12.04
CA VAL A 65 -39.65 21.07 13.48
C VAL A 65 -38.15 21.24 13.69
N CYS A 66 -37.70 22.50 13.64
CA CYS A 66 -36.29 22.85 13.80
C CYS A 66 -35.83 22.57 15.24
N VAL A 67 -35.30 21.36 15.46
CA VAL A 67 -34.56 21.01 16.69
C VAL A 67 -33.18 21.62 16.56
N THR A 68 -33.00 22.83 17.12
CA THR A 68 -31.71 23.52 17.15
C THR A 68 -30.76 22.92 18.19
N THR A 69 -30.22 21.73 17.90
CA THR A 69 -28.99 21.25 18.56
C THR A 69 -27.77 22.00 18.00
N THR A 70 -27.55 23.22 18.50
CA THR A 70 -26.37 24.04 18.19
C THR A 70 -25.12 23.57 18.96
N GLY A 71 -24.84 22.27 18.90
CA GLY A 71 -23.52 21.73 19.22
C GLY A 71 -22.75 21.60 17.91
N ARG A 72 -21.62 22.31 17.77
CA ARG A 72 -20.69 22.03 16.66
C ARG A 72 -20.18 20.61 16.85
N ARG A 73 -20.42 19.73 15.85
CA ARG A 73 -19.81 18.39 15.81
C ARG A 73 -18.29 18.57 15.82
N ARG A 74 -17.60 17.90 16.74
CA ARG A 74 -16.13 17.95 16.78
C ARG A 74 -15.54 17.08 15.66
N PRO A 75 -14.35 17.40 15.15
CA PRO A 75 -13.67 16.57 14.16
C PRO A 75 -13.45 15.14 14.68
N THR A 76 -13.58 14.16 13.77
CA THR A 76 -13.33 12.73 14.00
C THR A 76 -12.69 12.14 12.76
N PRO A 77 -11.99 10.99 12.80
CA PRO A 77 -11.48 10.33 11.60
C PRO A 77 -12.53 10.04 10.49
N ALA A 78 -13.82 9.92 10.84
CA ALA A 78 -14.91 9.75 9.89
C ALA A 78 -15.46 11.06 9.29
N ASP A 79 -15.16 12.19 9.92
CA ASP A 79 -15.59 13.55 9.57
C ASP A 79 -14.53 14.53 10.09
N PRO A 80 -13.36 14.61 9.43
CA PRO A 80 -12.21 15.34 9.98
C PRO A 80 -12.33 16.85 9.77
N SER A 81 -13.17 17.29 8.83
CA SER A 81 -13.44 18.69 8.53
C SER A 81 -14.94 19.00 8.70
N PRO A 82 -15.44 19.19 9.94
CA PRO A 82 -16.87 19.33 10.24
C PRO A 82 -17.48 20.69 9.84
N GLU A 83 -16.72 21.57 9.19
CA GLU A 83 -17.30 22.69 8.44
C GLU A 83 -17.97 22.16 7.16
N PRO A 84 -19.10 22.72 6.70
CA PRO A 84 -19.83 22.17 5.56
C PRO A 84 -19.04 22.34 4.25
N ALA A 85 -18.22 21.33 3.93
CA ALA A 85 -17.56 21.19 2.64
C ALA A 85 -18.62 21.17 1.52
N PRO A 86 -18.53 22.03 0.49
CA PRO A 86 -19.56 22.10 -0.55
C PRO A 86 -19.62 20.81 -1.38
N GLY A 87 -20.57 19.92 -1.07
CA GLY A 87 -20.87 18.73 -1.87
C GLY A 87 -19.84 17.59 -1.79
N GLY A 88 -18.86 17.66 -0.88
CA GLY A 88 -17.88 16.59 -0.70
C GLY A 88 -18.51 15.33 -0.09
N ARG A 89 -18.48 14.21 -0.83
CA ARG A 89 -18.44 12.89 -0.19
C ARG A 89 -17.07 12.76 0.46
N VAL A 90 -17.02 12.45 1.76
CA VAL A 90 -15.80 11.90 2.37
C VAL A 90 -15.44 10.65 1.57
N PRO A 91 -14.23 10.53 1.00
CA PRO A 91 -13.83 9.31 0.31
C PRO A 91 -13.91 8.14 1.29
N SER A 92 -14.66 7.10 0.93
CA SER A 92 -14.58 5.84 1.65
C SER A 92 -13.20 5.24 1.41
N GLY A 93 -12.29 5.42 2.36
CA GLY A 93 -10.88 4.98 2.26
C GLY A 93 -10.67 3.48 2.01
N THR A 94 -11.74 2.68 2.09
CA THR A 94 -11.77 1.25 1.73
C THR A 94 -13.09 0.76 1.15
N ASP A 95 -14.24 1.39 1.46
CA ASP A 95 -15.55 0.91 0.99
C ASP A 95 -15.83 1.32 -0.47
N ARG A 96 -15.23 0.60 -1.42
CA ARG A 96 -16.10 -0.14 -2.32
C ARG A 96 -16.39 -1.48 -1.67
N ASP A 97 -17.67 -1.79 -1.49
CA ASP A 97 -18.11 -3.18 -1.57
C ASP A 97 -17.42 -3.78 -2.79
N LEU A 98 -16.73 -4.89 -2.57
CA LEU A 98 -15.96 -5.60 -3.60
C LEU A 98 -16.67 -5.63 -4.94
N PRO A 99 -15.96 -5.49 -6.06
CA PRO A 99 -16.48 -5.94 -7.32
C PRO A 99 -16.52 -7.48 -7.30
N PRO A 100 -17.69 -8.14 -7.28
CA PRO A 100 -17.81 -9.52 -7.76
C PRO A 100 -17.60 -9.62 -9.29
N GLU A 101 -17.09 -8.56 -9.93
CA GLU A 101 -17.07 -8.33 -11.38
C GLU A 101 -15.96 -9.10 -12.11
N LEU A 102 -14.80 -9.31 -11.48
CA LEU A 102 -13.68 -10.11 -12.03
C LEU A 102 -13.63 -11.55 -11.47
N GLY A 103 -14.43 -11.84 -10.44
CA GLY A 103 -14.41 -13.11 -9.70
C GLY A 103 -13.26 -13.23 -8.69
N PRO A 104 -13.29 -14.27 -7.83
CA PRO A 104 -12.24 -14.54 -6.84
C PRO A 104 -10.92 -15.01 -7.47
N ASP A 105 -10.99 -15.57 -8.68
CA ASP A 105 -9.85 -16.11 -9.45
C ASP A 105 -9.26 -15.05 -10.41
N ALA A 106 -9.37 -13.77 -10.06
CA ALA A 106 -8.85 -12.66 -10.85
C ALA A 106 -7.31 -12.73 -10.94
N VAL A 107 -6.77 -12.50 -12.14
CA VAL A 107 -5.33 -12.60 -12.43
C VAL A 107 -4.73 -11.22 -12.55
N GLY A 108 -3.76 -10.94 -11.68
CA GLY A 108 -2.93 -9.75 -11.69
C GLY A 108 -1.48 -10.05 -12.08
N VAL A 109 -0.91 -9.24 -12.98
CA VAL A 109 0.52 -9.26 -13.33
C VAL A 109 1.10 -7.85 -13.36
N LEU A 110 2.34 -7.69 -12.90
CA LEU A 110 2.99 -6.39 -12.73
C LEU A 110 4.51 -6.43 -12.96
N ASP A 111 5.07 -5.30 -13.36
CA ASP A 111 6.51 -5.01 -13.26
C ASP A 111 6.68 -3.50 -13.02
N GLY A 112 7.20 -3.14 -11.86
CA GLY A 112 7.31 -1.77 -11.35
C GLY A 112 5.96 -1.06 -11.24
N LEU A 113 5.82 0.05 -11.98
CA LEU A 113 4.64 0.93 -11.97
C LEU A 113 3.60 0.56 -13.05
N SER A 114 3.81 -0.55 -13.77
CA SER A 114 2.91 -1.09 -14.81
C SER A 114 2.26 -2.38 -14.32
N PHE A 115 0.94 -2.51 -14.48
CA PHE A 115 0.21 -3.74 -14.18
C PHE A 115 -1.02 -3.96 -15.06
N MET A 116 -1.43 -5.23 -15.20
CA MET A 116 -2.72 -5.63 -15.79
C MET A 116 -3.51 -6.43 -14.76
N LEU A 117 -4.75 -6.04 -14.52
CA LEU A 117 -5.71 -6.81 -13.72
C LEU A 117 -6.87 -7.27 -14.62
N SER A 118 -7.14 -8.57 -14.65
CA SER A 118 -8.17 -9.20 -15.48
C SER A 118 -8.90 -10.32 -14.74
N ASP A 119 -10.02 -10.78 -15.28
CA ASP A 119 -10.70 -11.98 -14.80
C ASP A 119 -9.88 -13.27 -15.08
N ALA A 120 -10.39 -14.40 -14.60
CA ALA A 120 -9.74 -15.70 -14.74
C ALA A 120 -9.52 -16.19 -16.19
N THR A 121 -10.23 -15.62 -17.19
CA THR A 121 -10.01 -15.87 -18.62
C THR A 121 -9.02 -14.92 -19.27
N GLY A 122 -8.51 -13.96 -18.50
CA GLY A 122 -7.62 -12.89 -18.96
C GLY A 122 -8.36 -11.70 -19.55
N ASP A 123 -9.69 -11.66 -19.43
CA ASP A 123 -10.52 -10.58 -19.98
C ASP A 123 -10.62 -9.40 -19.01
N VAL A 124 -10.79 -8.20 -19.55
CA VAL A 124 -11.21 -7.01 -18.81
C VAL A 124 -12.61 -6.64 -19.28
N PRO A 125 -13.67 -7.01 -18.53
CA PRO A 125 -15.04 -6.64 -18.86
C PRO A 125 -15.22 -5.11 -18.87
N ALA A 126 -16.02 -4.61 -19.80
CA ALA A 126 -16.36 -3.18 -19.86
C ALA A 126 -17.03 -2.72 -18.56
N GLY A 127 -16.58 -1.59 -18.01
CA GLY A 127 -17.08 -1.04 -16.76
C GLY A 127 -16.51 -1.67 -15.47
N SER A 128 -15.74 -2.77 -15.59
CA SER A 128 -15.08 -3.38 -14.43
C SER A 128 -13.97 -2.50 -13.85
N ILE A 129 -13.47 -2.87 -12.66
CA ILE A 129 -12.24 -2.29 -12.08
C ILE A 129 -10.94 -2.71 -12.79
N GLY A 130 -11.00 -3.70 -13.69
CA GLY A 130 -9.81 -4.25 -14.36
C GLY A 130 -9.20 -3.27 -15.37
N GLY A 131 -8.06 -3.67 -15.95
CA GLY A 131 -7.40 -2.89 -17.00
C GLY A 131 -5.88 -2.93 -16.94
N LEU A 132 -5.27 -2.38 -18.00
CA LEU A 132 -3.84 -2.12 -18.08
C LEU A 132 -3.60 -0.72 -17.51
N ILE A 133 -2.87 -0.63 -16.39
CA ILE A 133 -2.60 0.61 -15.67
C ILE A 133 -1.09 0.84 -15.65
N HIS A 134 -0.69 2.08 -15.86
CA HIS A 134 0.69 2.54 -15.71
C HIS A 134 0.67 3.93 -15.07
N GLU A 135 1.46 4.10 -14.00
CA GLU A 135 1.58 5.38 -13.28
C GLU A 135 0.20 6.02 -12.96
N ASP A 136 -0.59 5.32 -12.14
CA ASP A 136 -1.95 5.69 -11.72
C ASP A 136 -2.95 5.97 -12.86
N THR A 137 -2.66 5.61 -14.12
CA THR A 137 -3.52 5.88 -15.28
C THR A 137 -3.94 4.58 -15.97
N ARG A 138 -5.25 4.37 -16.19
CA ARG A 138 -5.78 3.20 -16.91
C ARG A 138 -5.76 3.40 -18.42
N PHE A 139 -4.85 2.72 -19.10
CA PHE A 139 -4.68 2.76 -20.55
C PHE A 139 -5.66 1.87 -21.30
N LEU A 140 -5.96 0.67 -20.79
CA LEU A 140 -7.00 -0.22 -21.34
C LEU A 140 -8.10 -0.40 -20.30
N SER A 141 -9.34 -0.03 -20.64
CA SER A 141 -10.53 -0.18 -19.78
C SER A 141 -11.40 -1.37 -20.20
N ARG A 142 -11.14 -1.96 -21.36
CA ARG A 142 -11.78 -3.18 -21.87
C ARG A 142 -10.79 -3.99 -22.71
N TRP A 143 -10.82 -5.31 -22.54
CA TRP A 143 -9.94 -6.26 -23.24
C TRP A 143 -10.59 -7.64 -23.24
N GLU A 144 -11.61 -7.86 -24.08
CA GLU A 144 -12.44 -9.08 -24.06
C GLU A 144 -12.23 -9.94 -25.31
N LEU A 145 -11.91 -11.22 -25.13
CA LEU A 145 -11.75 -12.16 -26.24
C LEU A 145 -13.03 -12.93 -26.49
N LEU A 146 -13.55 -12.86 -27.72
CA LEU A 146 -14.75 -13.57 -28.17
C LEU A 146 -14.42 -14.50 -29.35
N LEU A 147 -15.01 -15.69 -29.34
CA LEU A 147 -14.94 -16.66 -30.44
C LEU A 147 -16.36 -16.91 -30.94
N GLY A 148 -16.65 -16.61 -32.21
CA GLY A 148 -18.00 -16.69 -32.77
C GLY A 148 -19.02 -15.81 -32.03
N GLY A 149 -18.58 -14.70 -31.43
CA GLY A 149 -19.41 -13.79 -30.62
C GLY A 149 -19.67 -14.25 -29.18
N VAL A 150 -19.08 -15.37 -28.73
CA VAL A 150 -19.25 -15.91 -27.37
C VAL A 150 -17.92 -15.92 -26.62
N ARG A 151 -17.93 -15.67 -25.31
CA ARG A 151 -16.74 -15.79 -24.45
C ARG A 151 -16.25 -17.25 -24.41
N PRO A 152 -14.94 -17.53 -24.55
CA PRO A 152 -14.37 -18.84 -24.34
C PRO A 152 -14.61 -19.40 -22.93
N LEU A 153 -14.63 -20.73 -22.83
CA LEU A 153 -14.68 -21.48 -21.57
C LEU A 153 -13.28 -21.55 -20.94
N LEU A 154 -13.17 -21.30 -19.63
CA LEU A 154 -11.93 -21.47 -18.88
C LEU A 154 -11.58 -22.96 -18.72
N LEU A 155 -10.38 -23.36 -19.11
CA LEU A 155 -9.77 -24.66 -18.75
C LEU A 155 -8.79 -24.51 -17.59
N GLY A 156 -8.11 -23.37 -17.50
CA GLY A 156 -7.24 -22.99 -16.38
C GLY A 156 -6.43 -21.74 -16.69
N SER A 157 -5.97 -21.06 -15.66
CA SER A 157 -5.10 -19.88 -15.76
C SER A 157 -4.12 -19.84 -14.60
N SER A 158 -3.00 -19.15 -14.80
CA SER A 158 -1.94 -19.01 -13.79
C SER A 158 -1.05 -17.82 -14.12
N SER A 159 -0.67 -17.02 -13.12
CA SER A 159 0.55 -16.22 -13.20
C SER A 159 1.75 -17.18 -13.26
N VAL A 160 2.65 -16.96 -14.22
CA VAL A 160 3.84 -17.80 -14.46
C VAL A 160 5.07 -17.15 -13.82
N ASP A 161 5.21 -15.84 -14.03
CA ASP A 161 6.09 -14.93 -13.30
C ASP A 161 5.23 -13.81 -12.70
N PRO A 162 5.73 -12.97 -11.77
CA PRO A 162 4.99 -11.79 -11.32
C PRO A 162 4.54 -10.85 -12.45
N TYR A 163 5.27 -10.83 -13.57
CA TYR A 163 5.01 -10.00 -14.76
C TYR A 163 4.35 -10.77 -15.92
N SER A 164 4.06 -12.07 -15.79
CA SER A 164 3.60 -12.90 -16.91
C SER A 164 2.47 -13.87 -16.50
N ALA A 165 1.50 -14.09 -17.38
CA ALA A 165 0.37 -15.00 -17.14
C ALA A 165 0.00 -15.84 -18.36
N ALA A 166 -0.47 -17.05 -18.10
CA ALA A 166 -0.99 -17.98 -19.09
C ALA A 166 -2.49 -18.22 -18.84
N PHE A 167 -3.27 -18.24 -19.93
CA PHE A 167 -4.69 -18.59 -19.91
C PHE A 167 -4.95 -19.66 -20.95
N PHE A 168 -5.58 -20.76 -20.53
CA PHE A 168 -5.94 -21.89 -21.38
C PHE A 168 -7.47 -21.97 -21.43
N LEU A 169 -8.01 -21.83 -22.64
CA LEU A 169 -9.45 -21.68 -22.88
C LEU A 169 -9.88 -22.64 -24.00
N ALA A 170 -11.19 -22.88 -24.10
CA ALA A 170 -11.82 -23.62 -25.19
C ALA A 170 -13.02 -22.86 -25.76
N ASN A 171 -13.45 -23.19 -26.98
CA ASN A 171 -14.72 -22.69 -27.48
C ASN A 171 -15.90 -23.19 -26.63
N ALA A 172 -16.86 -22.30 -26.37
CA ALA A 172 -18.21 -22.67 -25.99
C ALA A 172 -18.93 -23.36 -27.16
N GLU A 173 -20.15 -23.86 -26.92
CA GLU A 173 -21.00 -24.37 -28.00
C GLU A 173 -21.41 -23.21 -28.92
N LEU A 174 -21.07 -23.32 -30.20
CA LEU A 174 -21.38 -22.33 -31.25
C LEU A 174 -22.28 -22.97 -32.31
N PRO A 175 -22.97 -22.17 -33.15
CA PRO A 175 -23.65 -22.70 -34.33
C PRO A 175 -22.68 -23.55 -35.17
N GLU A 176 -23.03 -24.82 -35.40
CA GLU A 176 -22.27 -25.80 -36.18
C GLU A 176 -20.91 -26.24 -35.59
N LEU A 177 -20.49 -25.74 -34.42
CA LEU A 177 -19.27 -26.18 -33.72
C LEU A 177 -19.54 -26.56 -32.24
N PRO A 178 -19.48 -27.86 -31.88
CA PRO A 178 -19.58 -28.31 -30.50
C PRO A 178 -18.50 -27.71 -29.60
N ALA A 179 -18.81 -27.52 -28.31
CA ALA A 179 -17.84 -27.07 -27.31
C ALA A 179 -16.60 -28.00 -27.24
N ASN A 180 -15.45 -27.44 -26.86
CA ASN A 180 -14.17 -28.18 -26.76
C ASN A 180 -13.73 -28.83 -28.09
N ARG A 181 -13.80 -28.05 -29.17
CA ARG A 181 -13.27 -28.36 -30.51
C ARG A 181 -12.22 -27.37 -31.01
N VAL A 182 -12.05 -26.24 -30.34
CA VAL A 182 -10.99 -25.27 -30.57
C VAL A 182 -10.39 -24.89 -29.23
N GLY A 183 -9.08 -25.07 -29.09
CA GLY A 183 -8.31 -24.60 -27.95
C GLY A 183 -7.76 -23.21 -28.21
N ILE A 184 -7.72 -22.37 -27.18
CA ILE A 184 -7.14 -21.03 -27.23
C ILE A 184 -6.13 -20.93 -26.08
N ARG A 185 -4.95 -20.39 -26.37
CA ARG A 185 -3.93 -20.07 -25.38
C ARG A 185 -3.62 -18.59 -25.46
N ARG A 186 -3.68 -17.89 -24.32
CA ARG A 186 -3.19 -16.51 -24.19
C ARG A 186 -1.92 -16.52 -23.34
N GLN A 187 -0.90 -15.79 -23.76
CA GLN A 187 0.33 -15.55 -23.01
C GLN A 187 0.53 -14.05 -22.88
N ARG A 188 0.37 -13.50 -21.68
CA ARG A 188 0.50 -12.06 -21.41
C ARG A 188 1.77 -11.75 -20.64
N PHE A 189 2.41 -10.63 -20.99
CA PHE A 189 3.60 -10.08 -20.34
C PHE A 189 3.40 -8.58 -20.14
N VAL A 190 3.74 -8.06 -18.96
CA VAL A 190 3.61 -6.64 -18.59
C VAL A 190 4.95 -6.08 -18.09
N GLY A 191 5.15 -4.79 -18.26
CA GLY A 191 6.24 -4.02 -17.65
C GLY A 191 6.60 -2.82 -18.50
N GLU A 192 7.29 -3.08 -19.61
CA GLU A 192 7.58 -2.09 -20.63
C GLU A 192 6.35 -1.76 -21.52
N GLY A 193 5.16 -1.60 -20.93
CA GLY A 193 3.87 -1.72 -21.61
C GLY A 193 3.33 -3.15 -21.52
N MET A 194 2.54 -3.59 -22.51
CA MET A 194 2.01 -4.97 -22.57
C MET A 194 2.30 -5.66 -23.90
N PHE A 195 2.70 -6.92 -23.82
CA PHE A 195 2.78 -7.86 -24.93
C PHE A 195 1.83 -9.04 -24.66
N GLU A 196 1.00 -9.41 -25.62
CA GLU A 196 0.14 -10.59 -25.51
C GLU A 196 0.18 -11.42 -26.79
N ARG A 197 0.37 -12.73 -26.66
CA ARG A 197 0.25 -13.70 -27.75
C ARG A 197 -1.02 -14.52 -27.56
N ILE A 198 -1.83 -14.63 -28.62
CA ILE A 198 -3.04 -15.44 -28.65
C ILE A 198 -2.86 -16.51 -29.74
N SER A 199 -2.77 -17.77 -29.34
CA SER A 199 -2.70 -18.93 -30.24
C SER A 199 -4.03 -19.67 -30.22
N VAL A 200 -4.56 -20.06 -31.38
CA VAL A 200 -5.83 -20.78 -31.56
C VAL A 200 -5.55 -22.08 -32.32
N GLN A 201 -6.04 -23.22 -31.83
CA GLN A 201 -5.80 -24.53 -32.43
C GLN A 201 -7.10 -25.30 -32.65
N CYS A 202 -7.27 -25.84 -33.86
CA CYS A 202 -8.46 -26.61 -34.25
C CYS A 202 -8.31 -28.12 -33.97
N PHE A 203 -9.28 -28.66 -33.24
CA PHE A 203 -9.46 -30.08 -32.92
C PHE A 203 -10.81 -30.63 -33.45
N ALA A 204 -11.42 -29.95 -34.42
CA ALA A 204 -12.57 -30.45 -35.17
C ALA A 204 -12.15 -31.43 -36.28
N ASP A 205 -13.07 -32.31 -36.67
CA ASP A 205 -12.86 -33.31 -37.72
C ASP A 205 -13.00 -32.72 -39.14
N GLU A 206 -13.59 -31.54 -39.26
CA GLU A 206 -13.81 -30.80 -40.52
C GLU A 206 -13.30 -29.34 -40.40
N PRO A 207 -12.99 -28.64 -41.51
CA PRO A 207 -12.56 -27.24 -41.47
C PRO A 207 -13.64 -26.31 -40.93
N VAL A 208 -13.28 -25.41 -40.01
CA VAL A 208 -14.25 -24.56 -39.30
C VAL A 208 -14.02 -23.09 -39.62
N PRO A 209 -15.03 -22.36 -40.15
CA PRO A 209 -14.99 -20.91 -40.25
C PRO A 209 -15.31 -20.27 -38.88
N ILE A 210 -14.43 -19.39 -38.39
CA ILE A 210 -14.54 -18.82 -37.03
C ILE A 210 -14.14 -17.34 -37.06
N GLU A 211 -15.00 -16.48 -36.51
CA GLU A 211 -14.64 -15.12 -36.13
C GLU A 211 -13.92 -15.15 -34.77
N LEU A 212 -12.67 -14.68 -34.72
CA LEU A 212 -12.01 -14.28 -33.48
C LEU A 212 -12.09 -12.76 -33.35
N ARG A 213 -12.62 -12.28 -32.23
CA ARG A 213 -12.76 -10.85 -31.94
C ARG A 213 -12.07 -10.52 -30.63
N LEU A 214 -11.25 -9.48 -30.63
CA LEU A 214 -10.73 -8.85 -29.42
C LEU A 214 -11.38 -7.46 -29.31
N ALA A 215 -12.27 -7.32 -28.34
CA ALA A 215 -12.95 -6.06 -28.08
C ALA A 215 -12.11 -5.20 -27.13
N VAL A 216 -11.83 -3.96 -27.56
CA VAL A 216 -10.93 -3.01 -26.90
C VAL A 216 -11.67 -1.73 -26.57
N ASP A 217 -11.34 -1.12 -25.44
CA ASP A 217 -11.72 0.26 -25.13
C ASP A 217 -10.68 0.87 -24.17
N VAL A 218 -10.65 2.19 -24.15
CA VAL A 218 -9.76 3.00 -23.33
C VAL A 218 -10.55 4.10 -22.64
N ASP A 219 -10.19 4.42 -21.41
CA ASP A 219 -10.75 5.58 -20.71
C ASP A 219 -9.71 6.58 -20.24
N PHE A 220 -8.43 6.21 -20.10
CA PHE A 220 -7.38 7.05 -19.50
C PHE A 220 -7.78 7.58 -18.11
N ALA A 221 -8.54 6.78 -17.36
CA ALA A 221 -8.98 7.16 -16.03
C ALA A 221 -7.82 7.20 -15.02
N ASP A 222 -7.84 8.20 -14.16
CA ASP A 222 -6.98 8.23 -12.97
C ASP A 222 -7.44 7.14 -11.99
N LEU A 223 -6.50 6.51 -11.28
CA LEU A 223 -6.75 5.40 -10.35
C LEU A 223 -7.77 5.78 -9.25
N PHE A 224 -7.80 7.05 -8.82
CA PHE A 224 -8.81 7.52 -7.88
C PHE A 224 -10.23 7.46 -8.47
N GLU A 225 -10.39 7.67 -9.78
CA GLU A 225 -11.70 7.58 -10.45
C GLU A 225 -12.13 6.14 -10.68
N VAL A 226 -11.19 5.23 -10.93
CA VAL A 226 -11.46 3.78 -11.00
C VAL A 226 -12.02 3.29 -9.67
N LYS A 227 -11.48 3.77 -8.54
CA LYS A 227 -11.96 3.47 -7.18
C LYS A 227 -13.24 4.22 -6.78
N GLU A 228 -13.33 5.51 -7.08
CA GLU A 228 -14.46 6.36 -6.67
C GLU A 228 -15.55 6.33 -7.76
N GLN A 229 -15.49 7.26 -8.71
CA GLN A 229 -16.45 7.43 -9.80
C GLN A 229 -15.72 7.93 -11.06
N LEU A 230 -15.98 7.29 -12.20
CA LEU A 230 -15.42 7.68 -13.49
C LEU A 230 -16.06 8.99 -14.01
N ARG A 231 -15.24 9.99 -14.37
CA ARG A 231 -15.67 11.08 -15.26
C ARG A 231 -15.81 10.56 -16.69
N ASP A 232 -16.85 11.02 -17.40
CA ASP A 232 -16.94 10.81 -18.85
C ASP A 232 -15.98 11.76 -19.57
N ARG A 233 -14.92 11.19 -20.15
CA ARG A 233 -13.97 11.87 -21.04
C ARG A 233 -13.96 11.30 -22.46
N SER A 234 -14.96 10.49 -22.83
CA SER A 234 -15.05 9.77 -24.11
C SER A 234 -14.87 10.69 -25.33
N GLY A 235 -15.54 11.85 -25.33
CA GLY A 235 -15.45 12.86 -26.39
C GLY A 235 -14.15 13.67 -26.45
N GLN A 236 -13.21 13.46 -25.51
CA GLN A 236 -11.87 14.06 -25.51
C GLN A 236 -10.79 13.08 -25.99
N ILE A 237 -11.14 11.80 -26.15
CA ILE A 237 -10.22 10.75 -26.59
C ILE A 237 -10.21 10.68 -28.12
N VAL A 238 -9.05 10.94 -28.72
CA VAL A 238 -8.80 10.75 -30.15
C VAL A 238 -8.61 9.27 -30.42
N ARG A 239 -9.31 8.75 -31.43
CA ARG A 239 -9.28 7.34 -31.88
C ARG A 239 -8.91 7.30 -33.36
N GLU A 240 -7.87 6.56 -33.72
CA GLU A 240 -7.37 6.42 -35.09
C GLU A 240 -7.02 4.96 -35.42
N HIS A 241 -7.54 4.43 -36.53
CA HIS A 241 -7.36 3.04 -36.93
C HIS A 241 -6.69 2.96 -38.31
N THR A 242 -5.78 1.99 -38.51
CA THR A 242 -5.20 1.76 -39.84
C THR A 242 -6.11 0.86 -40.68
N ALA A 243 -6.34 1.25 -41.94
CA ALA A 243 -7.26 0.55 -42.84
C ALA A 243 -6.82 -0.89 -43.22
N ASP A 244 -5.60 -1.27 -42.87
CA ASP A 244 -5.02 -2.61 -43.07
C ASP A 244 -5.18 -3.54 -41.85
N GLY A 245 -5.88 -3.10 -40.79
CA GLY A 245 -6.10 -3.90 -39.59
C GLY A 245 -4.88 -4.04 -38.67
N SER A 246 -3.75 -3.40 -38.98
CA SER A 246 -2.49 -3.58 -38.25
C SER A 246 -2.42 -2.82 -36.93
N ARG A 247 -3.21 -1.75 -36.76
CA ARG A 247 -3.12 -0.89 -35.58
C ARG A 247 -4.41 -0.13 -35.21
N LEU A 248 -4.69 -0.12 -33.91
CA LEU A 248 -5.52 0.88 -33.23
C LEU A 248 -4.65 1.92 -32.51
N SER A 249 -5.06 3.18 -32.44
CA SER A 249 -4.33 4.25 -31.74
C SER A 249 -5.27 5.17 -30.97
N PHE A 250 -4.90 5.47 -29.74
CA PHE A 250 -5.71 6.21 -28.77
C PHE A 250 -4.90 7.31 -28.11
N GLY A 251 -5.46 8.52 -28.00
CA GLY A 251 -4.78 9.65 -27.36
C GLY A 251 -5.71 10.51 -26.54
N TYR A 252 -5.24 10.94 -25.37
CA TYR A 252 -5.92 11.85 -24.47
C TYR A 252 -5.00 13.02 -24.08
N ARG A 253 -5.58 14.22 -24.01
CA ARG A 253 -4.90 15.42 -23.51
C ARG A 253 -5.89 16.27 -22.72
N ASN A 254 -5.48 16.66 -21.53
CA ASN A 254 -6.16 17.65 -20.72
C ASN A 254 -5.11 18.56 -20.07
N GLU A 255 -5.17 19.85 -20.37
CA GLU A 255 -4.16 20.85 -19.98
C GLU A 255 -2.71 20.37 -20.22
N GLY A 256 -1.92 20.20 -19.15
CA GLY A 256 -0.53 19.71 -19.19
C GLY A 256 -0.38 18.18 -19.13
N PHE A 257 -1.47 17.44 -18.94
CA PHE A 257 -1.48 15.98 -18.95
C PHE A 257 -1.73 15.47 -20.39
N THR A 258 -0.90 14.54 -20.85
CA THR A 258 -1.05 13.88 -22.16
C THR A 258 -0.65 12.43 -22.01
N VAL A 259 -1.50 11.53 -22.50
CA VAL A 259 -1.27 10.09 -22.50
C VAL A 259 -1.77 9.50 -23.82
N SER A 260 -1.11 8.46 -24.31
CA SER A 260 -1.57 7.72 -25.48
C SER A 260 -1.11 6.26 -25.46
N THR A 261 -1.81 5.43 -26.20
CA THR A 261 -1.41 4.03 -26.45
C THR A 261 -1.86 3.63 -27.84
N GLU A 262 -1.30 2.54 -28.34
CA GLU A 262 -1.70 1.91 -29.59
C GLU A 262 -1.68 0.40 -29.39
N ILE A 263 -2.48 -0.34 -30.14
CA ILE A 263 -2.46 -1.80 -30.15
C ILE A 263 -2.06 -2.20 -31.55
N ARG A 264 -0.87 -2.79 -31.68
CA ARG A 264 -0.34 -3.30 -32.96
C ARG A 264 -0.56 -4.81 -33.02
N ALA A 265 -1.18 -5.29 -34.09
CA ALA A 265 -1.49 -6.71 -34.31
C ALA A 265 -0.61 -7.31 -35.43
N VAL A 266 0.01 -8.47 -35.15
CA VAL A 266 0.85 -9.21 -36.10
C VAL A 266 0.47 -10.70 -36.06
N PRO A 267 -0.22 -11.26 -37.08
CA PRO A 267 -0.66 -10.60 -38.30
C PRO A 267 -1.78 -9.57 -38.05
N PRO A 268 -1.97 -8.61 -38.98
CA PRO A 268 -3.08 -7.65 -38.91
C PRO A 268 -4.45 -8.32 -38.80
N ALA A 269 -5.41 -7.60 -38.20
CA ALA A 269 -6.81 -8.00 -38.22
C ALA A 269 -7.38 -8.04 -39.65
N SER A 270 -8.28 -8.99 -39.91
CA SER A 270 -9.02 -9.05 -41.19
C SER A 270 -9.85 -7.79 -41.41
N ARG A 271 -10.36 -7.19 -40.33
CA ARG A 271 -11.07 -5.90 -40.30
C ARG A 271 -11.06 -5.29 -38.90
N ILE A 272 -11.44 -4.03 -38.83
CA ILE A 272 -11.67 -3.30 -37.57
C ILE A 272 -13.14 -2.88 -37.54
N GLU A 273 -13.84 -3.15 -36.44
CA GLU A 273 -15.25 -2.81 -36.24
C GLU A 273 -15.43 -1.95 -34.99
N GLY A 274 -15.70 -0.65 -35.17
CA GLY A 274 -15.55 0.30 -34.06
C GLY A 274 -14.09 0.30 -33.62
N ASP A 275 -13.85 -0.05 -32.36
CA ASP A 275 -12.52 -0.18 -31.76
C ASP A 275 -12.10 -1.67 -31.60
N ASP A 276 -12.89 -2.63 -32.13
CA ASP A 276 -12.60 -4.07 -32.05
C ASP A 276 -11.64 -4.54 -33.17
N LEU A 277 -10.67 -5.38 -32.82
CA LEU A 277 -9.86 -6.15 -33.78
C LEU A 277 -10.57 -7.47 -34.11
N VAL A 278 -10.77 -7.76 -35.40
CA VAL A 278 -11.51 -8.96 -35.85
C VAL A 278 -10.71 -9.74 -36.90
N TRP A 279 -10.52 -11.04 -36.65
CA TRP A 279 -9.89 -11.99 -37.57
C TRP A 279 -10.91 -13.03 -38.05
N ASP A 280 -11.06 -13.12 -39.37
CA ASP A 280 -11.86 -14.14 -40.03
C ASP A 280 -10.97 -15.35 -40.35
N LEU A 281 -11.12 -16.42 -39.58
CA LEU A 281 -10.29 -17.61 -39.67
C LEU A 281 -11.05 -18.76 -40.35
N LEU A 282 -10.35 -19.55 -41.17
CA LEU A 282 -10.79 -20.86 -41.62
C LEU A 282 -9.74 -21.87 -41.15
N LEU A 283 -10.02 -22.59 -40.05
CA LEU A 283 -9.05 -23.49 -39.44
C LEU A 283 -9.32 -24.94 -39.86
N HIS A 284 -8.37 -25.56 -40.54
CA HIS A 284 -8.39 -26.97 -40.88
C HIS A 284 -8.12 -27.88 -39.67
N PRO A 285 -8.53 -29.16 -39.69
CA PRO A 285 -8.25 -30.12 -38.61
C PRO A 285 -6.76 -30.19 -38.25
N GLY A 286 -6.44 -29.90 -36.98
CA GLY A 286 -5.07 -29.88 -36.46
C GLY A 286 -4.27 -28.60 -36.76
N GLU A 287 -4.84 -27.64 -37.49
CA GLU A 287 -4.19 -26.35 -37.78
C GLU A 287 -4.14 -25.45 -36.53
N SER A 288 -3.05 -24.69 -36.43
CA SER A 288 -2.87 -23.65 -35.41
C SER A 288 -2.64 -22.30 -36.08
N TRP A 289 -3.27 -21.27 -35.54
CA TRP A 289 -3.11 -19.86 -35.92
C TRP A 289 -2.66 -19.05 -34.71
N GLU A 290 -1.99 -17.92 -34.92
CA GLU A 290 -1.47 -17.07 -33.85
C GLU A 290 -1.49 -15.58 -34.22
N VAL A 291 -1.70 -14.73 -33.21
CA VAL A 291 -1.44 -13.28 -33.27
C VAL A 291 -0.62 -12.80 -32.07
N GLU A 292 0.34 -11.94 -32.36
CA GLU A 292 1.10 -11.14 -31.39
C GLU A 292 0.53 -9.72 -31.32
N LEU A 293 0.28 -9.24 -30.09
CA LEU A 293 -0.30 -7.94 -29.77
C LEU A 293 0.73 -7.12 -28.97
N HIS A 294 1.10 -5.96 -29.49
CA HIS A 294 2.03 -5.03 -28.81
C HIS A 294 1.29 -3.75 -28.42
N VAL A 295 1.32 -3.42 -27.13
CA VAL A 295 0.68 -2.26 -26.52
C VAL A 295 1.72 -1.37 -25.82
N PRO A 296 2.41 -0.47 -26.56
CA PRO A 296 3.24 0.57 -25.95
C PRO A 296 2.40 1.62 -25.23
N LEU A 297 3.00 2.21 -24.20
CA LEU A 297 2.38 3.21 -23.34
C LEU A 297 3.17 4.52 -23.44
N HIS A 298 2.46 5.61 -23.70
CA HIS A 298 3.03 6.95 -23.68
C HIS A 298 2.38 7.75 -22.55
N TYR A 299 3.22 8.25 -21.64
CA TYR A 299 2.80 8.89 -20.41
C TYR A 299 3.59 10.19 -20.20
N VAL A 300 2.95 11.32 -20.50
CA VAL A 300 3.51 12.67 -20.51
C VAL A 300 4.74 12.80 -21.41
N SER A 301 5.94 12.53 -20.90
CA SER A 301 7.21 12.55 -21.63
C SER A 301 7.88 11.19 -21.72
N VAL A 302 7.38 10.20 -21.00
CA VAL A 302 7.89 8.83 -20.97
C VAL A 302 7.21 8.02 -22.08
N HIS A 303 7.98 7.22 -22.81
CA HIS A 303 7.46 6.30 -23.81
C HIS A 303 8.05 4.91 -23.57
N VAL A 304 7.17 3.94 -23.34
CA VAL A 304 7.51 2.59 -22.91
C VAL A 304 7.02 1.61 -23.97
N VAL A 305 7.93 0.77 -24.48
CA VAL A 305 7.68 -0.08 -25.66
C VAL A 305 7.86 -1.56 -25.31
N PRO A 306 6.85 -2.43 -25.55
CA PRO A 306 6.87 -3.78 -25.04
C PRO A 306 7.85 -4.66 -25.83
N THR A 307 8.79 -5.24 -25.09
CA THR A 307 9.69 -6.28 -25.59
C THR A 307 8.92 -7.59 -25.81
N ARG A 308 9.05 -8.22 -26.99
CA ARG A 308 8.52 -9.57 -27.30
C ARG A 308 9.18 -10.60 -26.38
N ARG A 309 8.41 -11.52 -25.80
CA ARG A 309 8.89 -12.54 -24.84
C ARG A 309 8.22 -13.90 -25.02
N GLU A 310 8.86 -14.96 -24.55
CA GLU A 310 8.34 -16.32 -24.43
C GLU A 310 8.50 -16.83 -22.97
N PHE A 311 7.78 -17.88 -22.58
CA PHE A 311 7.93 -18.43 -21.23
C PHE A 311 9.23 -19.21 -21.11
N GLY A 312 10.01 -18.92 -20.07
CA GLY A 312 11.35 -19.49 -19.90
C GLY A 312 12.46 -18.68 -20.57
N ASP A 313 12.14 -17.56 -21.22
CA ASP A 313 13.12 -16.52 -21.55
C ASP A 313 13.71 -15.97 -20.23
N VAL A 314 14.85 -16.53 -19.82
CA VAL A 314 15.73 -15.86 -18.86
C VAL A 314 16.11 -14.53 -19.50
N PHE A 315 15.94 -13.42 -18.77
CA PHE A 315 16.38 -12.07 -19.18
C PHE A 315 17.73 -12.15 -19.90
N GLU A 316 17.74 -12.09 -21.24
CA GLU A 316 18.95 -12.46 -21.97
C GLU A 316 20.04 -11.41 -21.71
N VAL A 317 21.16 -11.92 -21.20
CA VAL A 317 22.37 -11.17 -20.87
C VAL A 317 22.97 -10.59 -22.17
N GLY A 318 22.43 -9.46 -22.60
CA GLY A 318 22.71 -8.88 -23.93
C GLY A 318 22.42 -7.39 -24.08
N ARG A 319 21.76 -6.74 -23.11
CA ARG A 319 21.85 -5.29 -22.89
C ARG A 319 22.54 -5.07 -21.54
N ASP A 320 23.40 -4.06 -21.45
CA ASP A 320 24.13 -3.67 -20.23
C ASP A 320 23.20 -3.19 -19.08
N ASP A 321 21.88 -3.35 -19.17
CA ASP A 321 20.91 -2.77 -18.26
C ASP A 321 19.76 -3.69 -17.75
N ASP A 322 19.97 -5.02 -17.66
CA ASP A 322 19.06 -5.87 -16.90
C ASP A 322 19.22 -5.65 -15.38
N SER A 323 18.55 -4.62 -14.86
CA SER A 323 18.48 -4.33 -13.42
C SER A 323 17.76 -5.44 -12.63
N THR A 324 16.77 -6.09 -13.23
CA THR A 324 15.94 -7.13 -12.61
C THR A 324 16.75 -8.37 -12.27
N GLY A 325 17.46 -8.95 -13.24
CA GLY A 325 18.32 -10.12 -13.04
C GLY A 325 19.51 -9.79 -12.14
N ARG A 326 20.10 -8.60 -12.27
CA ARG A 326 21.14 -8.12 -11.33
C ARG A 326 20.62 -8.07 -9.90
N TRP A 327 19.44 -7.47 -9.67
CA TRP A 327 18.89 -7.34 -8.33
C TRP A 327 18.43 -8.68 -7.73
N ARG A 328 17.81 -9.55 -8.52
CA ARG A 328 17.47 -10.92 -8.11
C ARG A 328 18.74 -11.72 -7.76
N SER A 329 19.82 -11.54 -8.53
CA SER A 329 21.10 -12.21 -8.29
C SER A 329 21.96 -11.60 -7.17
N SER A 330 21.64 -10.39 -6.67
CA SER A 330 22.29 -9.81 -5.48
C SER A 330 21.64 -10.25 -4.15
N ARG A 331 20.51 -10.96 -4.21
CA ARG A 331 19.82 -11.50 -3.03
C ARG A 331 20.50 -12.74 -2.46
N PRO A 332 20.41 -12.96 -1.13
CA PRO A 332 20.92 -14.17 -0.52
C PRO A 332 20.27 -15.42 -1.11
N GLU A 333 21.04 -16.48 -1.22
CA GLU A 333 20.52 -17.81 -1.55
C GLU A 333 20.12 -18.54 -0.27
N VAL A 334 18.89 -19.06 -0.24
CA VAL A 334 18.41 -19.89 0.87
C VAL A 334 18.61 -21.36 0.57
N HIS A 335 19.13 -22.11 1.54
CA HIS A 335 19.00 -23.56 1.61
C HIS A 335 18.35 -23.90 2.94
N ALA A 336 17.21 -24.59 2.90
CA ALA A 336 16.49 -25.00 4.10
C ALA A 336 16.10 -26.47 3.98
N ASP A 337 16.12 -27.19 5.11
CA ASP A 337 15.62 -28.58 5.16
C ASP A 337 14.08 -28.63 5.00
N SER A 338 13.40 -27.53 5.32
CA SER A 338 11.96 -27.33 5.11
C SER A 338 11.67 -26.63 3.78
N ASP A 339 11.00 -27.34 2.88
CA ASP A 339 10.45 -26.80 1.62
C ASP A 339 9.68 -25.49 1.84
N LEU A 340 8.88 -25.42 2.91
CA LEU A 340 8.07 -24.24 3.22
C LEU A 340 8.90 -22.96 3.39
N VAL A 341 10.02 -23.04 4.09
CA VAL A 341 10.88 -21.88 4.34
C VAL A 341 11.55 -21.43 3.05
N ARG A 342 12.01 -22.39 2.24
CA ARG A 342 12.62 -22.14 0.93
C ARG A 342 11.62 -21.49 -0.03
N ASP A 343 10.44 -22.07 -0.16
CA ASP A 343 9.46 -21.68 -1.18
C ASP A 343 8.83 -20.31 -0.86
N VAL A 344 8.52 -20.04 0.42
CA VAL A 344 8.05 -18.71 0.85
C VAL A 344 9.16 -17.66 0.68
N TYR A 345 10.42 -17.97 1.02
CA TYR A 345 11.52 -17.03 0.79
C TYR A 345 11.69 -16.69 -0.70
N HIS A 346 11.64 -17.68 -1.59
CA HIS A 346 11.75 -17.45 -3.03
C HIS A 346 10.58 -16.62 -3.56
N GLN A 347 9.36 -16.87 -3.08
CA GLN A 347 8.17 -16.10 -3.47
C GLN A 347 8.26 -14.65 -2.97
N SER A 348 8.58 -14.44 -1.68
CA SER A 348 8.87 -13.12 -1.10
C SER A 348 9.90 -12.32 -1.89
N VAL A 349 11.02 -12.96 -2.29
CA VAL A 349 12.05 -12.30 -3.10
C VAL A 349 11.53 -11.98 -4.50
N ALA A 350 10.78 -12.87 -5.15
CA ALA A 350 10.21 -12.62 -6.48
C ALA A 350 9.19 -11.47 -6.48
N ASP A 351 8.39 -11.35 -5.43
CA ASP A 351 7.39 -10.29 -5.26
C ASP A 351 8.04 -8.94 -4.98
N LEU A 352 9.05 -8.90 -4.10
CA LEU A 352 9.83 -7.67 -3.91
C LEU A 352 10.55 -7.27 -5.21
N VAL A 353 11.06 -8.24 -5.99
CA VAL A 353 11.67 -8.03 -7.33
C VAL A 353 10.71 -7.39 -8.32
N SER A 354 9.43 -7.79 -8.34
CA SER A 354 8.43 -7.25 -9.27
C SER A 354 7.99 -5.83 -8.91
N MET A 355 7.82 -5.53 -7.62
CA MET A 355 7.37 -4.21 -7.14
C MET A 355 8.49 -3.15 -7.07
N ARG A 356 9.66 -3.38 -7.68
CA ARG A 356 10.77 -2.42 -7.66
C ARG A 356 10.43 -1.14 -8.42
N VAL A 357 10.85 -0.01 -7.89
CA VAL A 357 10.80 1.29 -8.56
C VAL A 357 12.21 1.85 -8.60
N GLU A 358 12.68 2.13 -9.81
CA GLU A 358 14.00 2.70 -10.07
C GLU A 358 13.86 4.19 -10.32
N LYS A 359 14.67 5.00 -9.62
CA LYS A 359 14.76 6.45 -9.85
C LYS A 359 16.21 6.89 -9.85
N GLU A 360 16.49 7.99 -10.56
CA GLU A 360 17.76 8.71 -10.39
C GLU A 360 17.52 9.87 -9.42
N ILE A 361 18.25 9.87 -8.29
CA ILE A 361 18.23 10.97 -7.31
C ILE A 361 19.67 11.44 -7.10
N ALA A 362 19.89 12.75 -7.20
CA ALA A 362 21.21 13.37 -7.09
C ALA A 362 22.31 12.78 -8.03
N GLY A 363 21.91 12.21 -9.17
CA GLY A 363 22.81 11.55 -10.13
C GLY A 363 23.16 10.09 -9.78
N GLU A 364 22.49 9.50 -8.78
CA GLU A 364 22.63 8.09 -8.41
C GLU A 364 21.35 7.32 -8.72
N ARG A 365 21.49 6.16 -9.37
CA ARG A 365 20.39 5.21 -9.57
C ARG A 365 20.10 4.50 -8.24
N ILE A 366 18.87 4.64 -7.75
CA ILE A 366 18.39 4.02 -6.52
C ILE A 366 17.18 3.13 -6.78
N VAL A 367 16.96 2.15 -5.90
CA VAL A 367 15.84 1.21 -5.96
C VAL A 367 15.08 1.23 -4.64
N PHE A 368 13.78 1.46 -4.69
CA PHE A 368 12.85 1.25 -3.58
C PHE A 368 11.70 0.35 -4.04
N THR A 369 10.77 -0.02 -3.15
CA THR A 369 9.57 -0.78 -3.53
C THR A 369 8.34 0.12 -3.58
N ALA A 370 7.52 -0.06 -4.61
CA ALA A 370 6.12 0.33 -4.58
C ALA A 370 5.37 -0.50 -3.52
N ALA A 371 4.25 0.00 -3.00
CA ALA A 371 3.55 -0.67 -1.90
C ALA A 371 2.82 -1.96 -2.32
N GLY A 372 1.89 -1.93 -3.27
CA GLY A 372 1.16 -3.17 -3.63
C GLY A 372 0.15 -3.10 -4.77
N LEU A 373 -0.09 -4.24 -5.40
CA LEU A 373 -1.05 -4.44 -6.50
C LEU A 373 -2.46 -4.70 -5.94
N PRO A 374 -3.54 -4.06 -6.45
CA PRO A 374 -3.57 -3.15 -7.61
C PRO A 374 -3.57 -1.66 -7.25
N TRP A 375 -3.74 -1.31 -5.98
CA TRP A 375 -4.18 0.03 -5.60
C TRP A 375 -3.07 0.99 -5.13
N PHE A 376 -1.88 0.46 -4.87
CA PHE A 376 -0.79 1.13 -4.17
C PHE A 376 0.56 0.92 -4.86
N LEU A 377 0.59 0.70 -6.19
CA LEU A 377 1.83 0.57 -6.97
C LEU A 377 2.50 1.94 -7.20
N THR A 378 2.94 2.56 -6.10
CA THR A 378 3.78 3.77 -6.06
C THR A 378 4.51 3.86 -4.71
N LEU A 379 5.29 4.92 -4.48
CA LEU A 379 5.91 5.24 -3.19
C LEU A 379 4.84 5.51 -2.12
N PHE A 380 4.85 4.67 -1.08
CA PHE A 380 4.22 4.93 0.22
C PHE A 380 5.30 4.98 1.28
N GLY A 381 5.42 6.08 2.02
CA GLY A 381 6.56 6.34 2.89
C GLY A 381 6.70 5.30 4.00
N ARG A 382 5.67 5.13 4.82
CA ARG A 382 5.61 4.14 5.90
C ARG A 382 5.84 2.72 5.38
N ASP A 383 5.11 2.32 4.35
CA ASP A 383 5.16 0.97 3.79
C ASP A 383 6.54 0.65 3.23
N SER A 384 7.16 1.56 2.47
CA SER A 384 8.53 1.41 1.98
C SER A 384 9.54 1.34 3.14
N VAL A 385 9.35 2.11 4.21
CA VAL A 385 10.25 2.09 5.38
C VAL A 385 10.15 0.79 6.16
N ILE A 386 8.95 0.29 6.44
CA ILE A 386 8.73 -1.00 7.13
C ILE A 386 9.22 -2.14 6.24
N THR A 387 8.89 -2.15 4.94
CA THR A 387 9.40 -3.13 3.96
C THR A 387 10.93 -3.17 3.99
N ALA A 388 11.58 -2.00 3.92
CA ALA A 388 13.02 -1.90 3.92
C ALA A 388 13.66 -2.41 5.21
N TYR A 389 13.07 -2.09 6.38
CA TYR A 389 13.52 -2.60 7.68
C TYR A 389 13.43 -4.14 7.76
N GLN A 390 12.27 -4.69 7.36
CA GLN A 390 12.04 -6.13 7.32
C GLN A 390 13.01 -6.85 6.35
N ALA A 391 13.31 -6.23 5.21
CA ALA A 391 14.10 -6.80 4.13
C ALA A 391 15.62 -6.70 4.31
N LEU A 392 16.15 -6.07 5.38
CA LEU A 392 17.59 -5.85 5.57
C LEU A 392 18.44 -7.14 5.48
N ILE A 393 17.94 -8.26 6.00
CA ILE A 393 18.62 -9.57 5.88
C ILE A 393 18.76 -10.05 4.41
N GLY A 394 17.88 -9.57 3.53
CA GLY A 394 17.95 -9.76 2.07
C GLY A 394 18.88 -8.79 1.36
N GLY A 395 19.37 -7.75 2.02
CA GLY A 395 20.33 -6.77 1.50
C GLY A 395 19.92 -5.30 1.75
N PRO A 396 20.88 -4.39 1.93
CA PRO A 396 20.61 -3.02 2.39
C PRO A 396 20.12 -2.05 1.29
N GLU A 397 20.02 -2.49 0.04
CA GLU A 397 19.76 -1.61 -1.11
C GLU A 397 18.38 -0.93 -1.03
N LEU A 398 17.35 -1.64 -0.52
CA LEU A 398 16.01 -1.09 -0.33
C LEU A 398 15.96 -0.03 0.76
N ALA A 399 16.68 -0.25 1.86
CA ALA A 399 16.80 0.74 2.93
C ALA A 399 17.48 2.00 2.41
N ARG A 400 18.58 1.86 1.67
CA ARG A 400 19.28 2.98 1.04
C ARG A 400 18.38 3.78 0.09
N GLY A 401 17.69 3.10 -0.83
CA GLY A 401 16.81 3.75 -1.81
C GLY A 401 15.59 4.41 -1.16
N THR A 402 14.98 3.77 -0.16
CA THR A 402 13.87 4.34 0.62
C THR A 402 14.31 5.58 1.39
N LEU A 403 15.44 5.52 2.09
CA LEU A 403 15.97 6.64 2.87
C LEU A 403 16.21 7.88 1.98
N LEU A 404 16.90 7.70 0.85
CA LEU A 404 17.17 8.76 -0.12
C LEU A 404 15.90 9.29 -0.81
N THR A 405 14.97 8.40 -1.18
CA THR A 405 13.72 8.81 -1.84
C THR A 405 12.87 9.69 -0.93
N LEU A 406 12.72 9.31 0.34
CA LEU A 406 11.93 10.08 1.30
C LEU A 406 12.63 11.37 1.72
N ALA A 407 13.95 11.35 1.93
CA ALA A 407 14.73 12.57 2.19
C ALA A 407 14.61 13.60 1.05
N ALA A 408 14.58 13.16 -0.21
CA ALA A 408 14.39 14.02 -1.37
C ALA A 408 12.97 14.61 -1.50
N HIS A 409 11.99 14.05 -0.77
CA HIS A 409 10.59 14.52 -0.72
C HIS A 409 10.18 14.94 0.71
N GLN A 410 11.14 15.24 1.59
CA GLN A 410 10.83 15.75 2.93
C GLN A 410 10.27 17.17 2.82
N ALA A 411 9.23 17.44 3.60
CA ALA A 411 8.58 18.74 3.63
C ALA A 411 9.51 19.86 4.14
N VAL A 412 9.39 21.05 3.55
CA VAL A 412 10.13 22.26 3.95
C VAL A 412 9.21 23.46 4.23
N ASP A 413 7.92 23.31 3.96
CA ASP A 413 6.89 24.34 4.01
C ASP A 413 5.58 23.79 4.60
N LEU A 414 4.66 24.70 4.94
CA LEU A 414 3.32 24.37 5.44
C LEU A 414 2.32 24.41 4.27
N ASP A 415 1.54 23.34 4.11
CA ASP A 415 0.40 23.30 3.19
C ASP A 415 -0.70 22.37 3.72
N ASP A 416 -1.83 22.99 4.12
CA ASP A 416 -2.99 22.30 4.66
C ASP A 416 -3.60 21.30 3.66
N PHE A 417 -3.54 21.58 2.35
CA PHE A 417 -4.14 20.68 1.36
C PHE A 417 -3.39 19.36 1.25
N THR A 418 -2.06 19.37 1.37
CA THR A 418 -1.23 18.16 1.34
C THR A 418 -0.84 17.61 2.72
N ASP A 419 -1.45 18.10 3.82
CA ASP A 419 -1.11 17.75 5.22
C ASP A 419 0.37 17.97 5.58
N ARG A 420 0.99 18.95 4.91
CA ARG A 420 2.44 19.15 4.90
C ARG A 420 2.91 20.08 6.01
N GLU A 421 3.94 19.64 6.73
CA GLU A 421 4.58 20.37 7.82
C GLU A 421 6.11 20.25 7.70
N PRO A 422 6.91 21.31 7.92
CA PRO A 422 8.36 21.26 7.78
C PRO A 422 9.01 20.10 8.55
N GLY A 423 9.84 19.31 7.87
CA GLY A 423 10.52 18.14 8.42
C GLY A 423 9.74 16.82 8.32
N LYS A 424 8.44 16.85 7.99
CA LYS A 424 7.60 15.64 7.84
C LYS A 424 7.99 14.85 6.59
N MET A 425 7.98 13.52 6.71
CA MET A 425 8.14 12.60 5.57
C MET A 425 6.77 12.30 4.92
N PRO A 426 6.69 12.09 3.59
CA PRO A 426 5.42 11.93 2.90
C PRO A 426 4.73 10.58 3.21
N HIS A 427 3.40 10.59 3.21
CA HIS A 427 2.55 9.39 3.23
C HIS A 427 2.63 8.65 1.89
N GLU A 428 2.34 9.33 0.78
CA GLU A 428 2.43 8.74 -0.56
C GLU A 428 2.71 9.79 -1.65
N TYR A 429 3.18 9.33 -2.80
CA TYR A 429 3.40 10.13 -4.02
C TYR A 429 2.72 9.47 -5.22
N ARG A 430 1.91 10.20 -5.99
CA ARG A 430 1.06 9.71 -7.08
C ARG A 430 1.25 10.52 -8.35
N GLY A 431 1.36 9.83 -9.49
CA GLY A 431 1.65 10.43 -10.79
C GLY A 431 0.41 10.85 -11.61
N GLY A 432 -0.77 10.37 -11.21
CA GLY A 432 -2.02 10.50 -11.96
C GLY A 432 -2.43 11.93 -12.37
N GLU A 433 -3.40 12.01 -13.29
CA GLU A 433 -3.93 13.29 -13.78
C GLU A 433 -4.41 14.18 -12.62
N LEU A 434 -5.20 13.63 -11.70
CA LEU A 434 -5.85 14.41 -10.65
C LEU A 434 -4.85 15.00 -9.65
N THR A 435 -3.74 14.33 -9.40
CA THR A 435 -2.70 14.78 -8.46
C THR A 435 -1.73 15.76 -9.12
N ARG A 436 -1.50 15.64 -10.44
CA ARG A 436 -0.75 16.63 -11.23
C ARG A 436 -1.50 17.94 -11.45
N LEU A 437 -2.83 17.88 -11.60
CA LEU A 437 -3.68 19.06 -11.70
C LEU A 437 -4.03 19.69 -10.33
N GLY A 438 -3.52 19.12 -9.21
CA GLY A 438 -3.79 19.62 -7.86
C GLY A 438 -5.23 19.42 -7.37
N VAL A 439 -6.00 18.54 -8.01
CA VAL A 439 -7.38 18.19 -7.63
C VAL A 439 -7.40 17.22 -6.45
N LYS A 440 -6.39 16.35 -6.34
CA LYS A 440 -6.16 15.39 -5.26
C LYS A 440 -4.78 15.67 -4.62
N PRO A 441 -4.60 15.49 -3.30
CA PRO A 441 -3.41 16.00 -2.58
C PRO A 441 -2.12 15.17 -2.73
N HIS A 442 -2.14 14.05 -3.45
CA HIS A 442 -1.10 13.01 -3.39
C HIS A 442 0.16 13.29 -4.23
N ASN A 443 0.64 14.54 -4.33
CA ASN A 443 1.83 14.88 -5.12
C ASN A 443 2.81 15.84 -4.43
N PRO A 444 3.54 15.38 -3.38
CA PRO A 444 3.20 14.26 -2.49
C PRO A 444 2.18 14.68 -1.41
N TYR A 445 1.52 13.69 -0.82
CA TYR A 445 0.66 13.84 0.37
C TYR A 445 1.43 13.44 1.63
N TYR A 446 1.19 14.13 2.75
CA TYR A 446 1.93 13.99 4.01
C TYR A 446 1.03 13.59 5.20
N GLY A 447 -0.13 12.98 4.95
CA GLY A 447 -1.01 12.46 6.00
C GLY A 447 -0.51 11.18 6.68
N ALA A 448 0.72 11.21 7.21
CA ALA A 448 1.33 10.17 8.02
C ALA A 448 1.99 10.81 9.24
N ALA A 449 1.67 10.32 10.44
CA ALA A 449 2.28 10.76 11.69
C ALA A 449 3.28 9.73 12.28
N ASP A 450 3.54 8.64 11.55
CA ASP A 450 4.47 7.56 11.88
C ASP A 450 5.71 7.51 10.96
N THR A 451 5.58 7.85 9.67
CA THR A 451 6.68 7.76 8.68
C THR A 451 7.96 8.50 9.10
N THR A 452 7.84 9.68 9.72
CA THR A 452 9.00 10.52 10.06
C THR A 452 9.90 9.87 11.12
N GLN A 453 9.29 9.27 12.14
CA GLN A 453 9.96 8.50 13.20
C GLN A 453 10.52 7.21 12.64
N LEU A 454 9.72 6.47 11.86
CA LEU A 454 10.14 5.22 11.23
C LEU A 454 11.34 5.42 10.28
N TRP A 455 11.41 6.56 9.58
CA TRP A 455 12.57 6.90 8.74
C TRP A 455 13.86 7.06 9.57
N LEU A 456 13.79 7.68 10.75
CA LEU A 456 14.93 7.76 11.69
C LEU A 456 15.31 6.38 12.25
N VAL A 457 14.32 5.52 12.54
CA VAL A 457 14.53 4.12 12.95
C VAL A 457 15.30 3.35 11.87
N LEU A 458 14.86 3.45 10.61
CA LEU A 458 15.51 2.83 9.46
C LEU A 458 16.90 3.40 9.19
N LEU A 459 17.13 4.70 9.40
CA LEU A 459 18.44 5.34 9.19
C LEU A 459 19.50 4.75 10.13
N SER A 460 19.18 4.64 11.43
CA SER A 460 20.04 3.97 12.42
C SER A 460 20.23 2.50 12.09
N GLU A 461 19.16 1.78 11.76
CA GLU A 461 19.24 0.35 11.43
C GLU A 461 20.09 0.07 10.19
N TYR A 462 19.94 0.87 9.14
CA TYR A 462 20.76 0.82 7.93
C TYR A 462 22.24 1.05 8.27
N TRP A 463 22.57 2.05 9.09
CA TRP A 463 23.95 2.28 9.51
C TRP A 463 24.50 1.13 10.35
N ARG A 464 23.74 0.61 11.32
CA ARG A 464 24.14 -0.58 12.10
C ARG A 464 24.47 -1.77 11.18
N TRP A 465 23.71 -1.95 10.10
CA TRP A 465 23.86 -3.06 9.15
C TRP A 465 25.02 -2.87 8.15
N THR A 466 25.35 -1.62 7.79
CA THR A 466 26.27 -1.31 6.68
C THR A 466 27.58 -0.65 7.08
N GLY A 467 27.60 0.12 8.17
CA GLY A 467 28.67 1.06 8.50
C GLY A 467 28.79 2.24 7.53
N ASP A 468 27.77 2.54 6.70
CA ASP A 468 27.81 3.60 5.69
C ASP A 468 27.59 4.99 6.31
N GLU A 469 28.64 5.53 6.93
CA GLU A 469 28.69 6.89 7.49
C GLU A 469 28.52 7.99 6.43
N ARG A 470 28.83 7.70 5.15
CA ARG A 470 28.65 8.66 4.05
C ARG A 470 27.17 9.00 3.89
N LEU A 471 26.31 7.99 3.79
CA LEU A 471 24.86 8.24 3.70
C LEU A 471 24.36 9.04 4.90
N LEU A 472 24.80 8.68 6.12
CA LEU A 472 24.39 9.40 7.34
C LEU A 472 24.74 10.90 7.30
N HIS A 473 25.89 11.26 6.74
CA HIS A 473 26.29 12.65 6.54
C HIS A 473 25.48 13.32 5.44
N ASP A 474 25.23 12.63 4.31
CA ASP A 474 24.47 13.15 3.17
C ASP A 474 23.03 13.52 3.57
N VAL A 475 22.38 12.73 4.44
CA VAL A 475 21.01 12.98 4.93
C VAL A 475 20.92 13.57 6.34
N ARG A 476 22.03 14.08 6.91
CA ARG A 476 22.06 14.57 8.30
C ARG A 476 21.07 15.72 8.56
N GLU A 477 21.00 16.68 7.65
CA GLU A 477 20.08 17.81 7.80
C GLU A 477 18.62 17.36 7.69
N ASN A 478 18.33 16.29 6.93
CA ASN A 478 17.01 15.66 6.89
C ASN A 478 16.67 14.97 8.22
N ALA A 479 17.63 14.30 8.87
CA ALA A 479 17.47 13.73 10.20
C ALA A 479 17.20 14.80 11.28
N TYR A 480 17.87 15.94 11.22
CA TYR A 480 17.60 17.08 12.10
C TYR A 480 16.23 17.72 11.82
N ALA A 481 15.83 17.84 10.56
CA ALA A 481 14.48 18.32 10.21
C ALA A 481 13.38 17.34 10.66
N ALA A 482 13.62 16.02 10.56
CA ALA A 482 12.69 14.99 11.05
C ALA A 482 12.53 15.04 12.58
N LEU A 483 13.64 15.22 13.32
CA LEU A 483 13.59 15.44 14.77
C LEU A 483 12.88 16.75 15.13
N HIS A 484 13.11 17.82 14.38
CA HIS A 484 12.43 19.10 14.58
C HIS A 484 10.92 18.99 14.35
N TRP A 485 10.48 18.21 13.34
CA TRP A 485 9.06 17.91 13.15
C TRP A 485 8.47 17.17 14.36
N ILE A 486 9.15 16.14 14.87
CA ILE A 486 8.73 15.40 16.08
C ILE A 486 8.60 16.33 17.30
N ASP A 487 9.59 17.21 17.52
CA ASP A 487 9.67 18.05 18.72
C ASP A 487 8.74 19.28 18.68
N GLU A 488 8.30 19.77 17.50
CA GLU A 488 7.59 21.07 17.37
C GLU A 488 6.27 21.03 16.58
N TYR A 489 6.08 20.05 15.69
CA TYR A 489 4.86 19.93 14.86
C TYR A 489 4.04 18.68 15.22
N GLY A 490 4.70 17.59 15.62
CA GLY A 490 4.05 16.36 16.06
C GLY A 490 3.30 16.51 17.38
N ASP A 491 3.89 17.23 18.35
CA ASP A 491 3.26 17.57 19.63
C ASP A 491 2.36 18.80 19.46
N SER A 492 1.15 18.57 18.94
CA SER A 492 0.28 19.64 18.41
C SER A 492 -0.33 20.55 19.48
N ASP A 493 -0.43 20.05 20.72
CA ASP A 493 -0.97 20.80 21.87
C ASP A 493 0.00 20.96 23.06
N GLY A 494 1.22 20.39 22.98
CA GLY A 494 2.29 20.58 23.94
C GLY A 494 2.21 19.69 25.18
N ASP A 495 1.52 18.55 25.10
CA ASP A 495 1.42 17.57 26.19
C ASP A 495 2.57 16.54 26.20
N GLY A 496 3.38 16.51 25.13
CA GLY A 496 4.53 15.66 24.98
C GLY A 496 4.25 14.31 24.33
N TYR A 497 3.16 14.18 23.57
CA TYR A 497 2.86 13.07 22.66
C TYR A 497 2.77 13.55 21.21
N VAL A 498 3.15 12.69 20.24
CA VAL A 498 2.97 12.99 18.81
C VAL A 498 1.57 12.57 18.37
N GLU A 499 0.85 13.49 17.74
CA GLU A 499 -0.56 13.34 17.38
C GLU A 499 -0.81 13.47 15.88
N TYR A 500 -2.04 13.18 15.46
CA TYR A 500 -2.54 13.57 14.14
C TYR A 500 -3.95 14.17 14.16
N ALA A 501 -4.16 15.13 13.28
CA ALA A 501 -5.46 15.56 12.78
C ALA A 501 -5.27 16.04 11.33
N THR A 502 -5.99 15.47 10.36
CA THR A 502 -5.86 15.96 8.97
C THR A 502 -6.41 17.38 8.85
N ARG A 503 -5.60 18.22 8.21
CA ARG A 503 -5.87 19.61 7.81
C ARG A 503 -6.47 19.65 6.40
N SER A 504 -6.23 18.60 5.61
CA SER A 504 -6.72 18.47 4.25
C SER A 504 -8.21 18.12 4.21
N THR A 505 -8.96 18.82 3.37
CA THR A 505 -10.38 18.52 3.08
C THR A 505 -10.57 17.23 2.26
N GLN A 506 -9.49 16.62 1.79
CA GLN A 506 -9.48 15.32 1.09
C GLN A 506 -8.44 14.35 1.71
N GLY A 507 -7.99 14.61 2.93
CA GLY A 507 -6.98 13.79 3.62
C GLY A 507 -7.56 12.56 4.31
N LEU A 508 -6.65 11.69 4.76
CA LEU A 508 -6.95 10.53 5.60
C LEU A 508 -7.27 10.99 7.02
N GLY A 509 -8.43 10.57 7.54
CA GLY A 509 -8.85 10.89 8.90
C GLY A 509 -8.02 10.21 9.99
N ASN A 510 -7.46 9.03 9.71
CA ASN A 510 -6.42 8.38 10.52
C ASN A 510 -5.09 8.43 9.77
N GLN A 511 -4.04 8.92 10.44
CA GLN A 511 -2.68 9.08 9.85
C GLN A 511 -1.65 8.13 10.50
N CYS A 512 -2.12 7.07 11.15
CA CYS A 512 -1.33 5.94 11.63
C CYS A 512 -1.46 4.74 10.65
N TRP A 513 -0.77 3.64 10.90
CA TRP A 513 -0.85 2.43 10.06
C TRP A 513 -2.26 1.81 9.95
N ARG A 514 -3.18 2.13 10.87
CA ARG A 514 -4.59 1.74 10.81
C ARG A 514 -5.44 2.87 10.20
N ASP A 515 -5.07 3.28 8.99
CA ASP A 515 -5.54 4.49 8.31
C ASP A 515 -7.01 4.47 7.81
N SER A 516 -7.71 3.34 7.89
CA SER A 516 -9.15 3.33 7.61
C SER A 516 -9.91 4.22 8.60
N TRP A 517 -11.03 4.79 8.15
CA TRP A 517 -11.83 5.75 8.93
C TRP A 517 -12.29 5.25 10.32
N ASN A 518 -12.39 3.93 10.49
CA ASN A 518 -12.74 3.22 11.72
C ASN A 518 -11.61 2.37 12.32
N GLY A 519 -10.40 2.46 11.76
CA GLY A 519 -9.24 1.69 12.23
C GLY A 519 -8.85 2.03 13.68
N VAL A 520 -9.10 3.27 14.09
CA VAL A 520 -8.98 3.72 15.48
C VAL A 520 -10.38 3.98 16.06
N GLN A 521 -10.75 3.19 17.07
CA GLN A 521 -12.02 3.27 17.80
C GLN A 521 -11.82 2.73 19.23
N THR A 522 -12.73 3.09 20.13
CA THR A 522 -12.84 2.53 21.50
C THR A 522 -13.41 1.11 21.48
N ALA A 523 -13.33 0.40 22.62
CA ALA A 523 -13.83 -0.97 22.76
C ALA A 523 -15.36 -1.09 22.54
N ASP A 524 -16.13 -0.01 22.73
CA ASP A 524 -17.57 0.04 22.46
C ASP A 524 -17.94 0.41 21.00
N GLY A 525 -16.94 0.68 20.17
CA GLY A 525 -17.06 1.06 18.76
C GLY A 525 -17.26 2.56 18.51
N THR A 526 -17.08 3.42 19.52
CA THR A 526 -17.12 4.88 19.35
C THR A 526 -15.86 5.36 18.64
N ILE A 527 -16.04 6.17 17.58
CA ILE A 527 -14.97 6.85 16.87
C ILE A 527 -14.50 8.06 17.72
N PRO A 528 -13.21 8.13 18.11
CA PRO A 528 -12.66 9.21 18.93
C PRO A 528 -12.64 10.57 18.21
N VAL A 529 -12.52 11.64 19.00
CA VAL A 529 -12.32 13.00 18.49
C VAL A 529 -10.84 13.27 18.20
N LEU A 530 -10.58 14.09 17.19
CA LEU A 530 -9.22 14.54 16.84
C LEU A 530 -8.77 15.71 17.76
N PRO A 531 -7.45 15.93 17.95
CA PRO A 531 -6.33 15.09 17.47
C PRO A 531 -6.25 13.75 18.19
N ILE A 532 -5.49 12.79 17.65
CA ILE A 532 -5.31 11.46 18.25
C ILE A 532 -3.82 11.15 18.39
N ALA A 533 -3.43 10.68 19.57
CA ALA A 533 -2.09 10.17 19.88
C ALA A 533 -2.14 8.64 19.98
N THR A 534 -1.88 7.90 18.90
CA THR A 534 -1.85 6.42 18.96
C THR A 534 -0.57 5.90 19.63
N CYS A 535 -0.68 4.74 20.27
CA CYS A 535 0.37 4.20 21.12
C CYS A 535 1.65 3.82 20.37
N GLU A 536 1.53 3.23 19.17
CA GLU A 536 2.67 2.83 18.36
C GLU A 536 3.48 4.03 17.85
N ILE A 537 2.83 5.17 17.57
CA ILE A 537 3.51 6.42 17.22
C ILE A 537 4.42 6.86 18.38
N GLN A 538 3.96 6.76 19.63
CA GLN A 538 4.78 7.10 20.80
C GLN A 538 5.95 6.11 20.96
N GLY A 539 5.70 4.83 20.68
CA GLY A 539 6.74 3.81 20.57
C GLY A 539 7.79 4.15 19.51
N TYR A 540 7.40 4.54 18.30
CA TYR A 540 8.32 4.92 17.23
C TYR A 540 9.09 6.19 17.58
N THR A 541 8.45 7.19 18.20
CA THR A 541 9.10 8.41 18.70
C THR A 541 10.18 8.07 19.73
N TYR A 542 9.89 7.17 20.67
CA TYR A 542 10.86 6.67 21.65
C TYR A 542 12.07 5.98 21.00
N ASP A 543 11.85 5.01 20.10
CA ASP A 543 12.94 4.30 19.42
C ASP A 543 13.75 5.24 18.52
N ALA A 544 13.08 6.13 17.76
CA ALA A 544 13.73 7.15 16.94
C ALA A 544 14.65 8.07 17.76
N LYS A 545 14.21 8.54 18.95
CA LYS A 545 15.05 9.37 19.83
C LYS A 545 16.26 8.58 20.37
N LEU A 546 16.08 7.32 20.81
CA LEU A 546 17.21 6.49 21.27
C LEU A 546 18.21 6.16 20.15
N ARG A 547 17.72 5.87 18.95
CA ARG A 547 18.53 5.57 17.77
C ARG A 547 19.29 6.78 17.24
N LEU A 548 18.65 7.94 17.22
CA LEU A 548 19.33 9.18 16.87
C LEU A 548 20.34 9.59 17.96
N ALA A 549 20.13 9.21 19.22
CA ALA A 549 21.13 9.39 20.29
C ALA A 549 22.36 8.47 20.12
N GLU A 550 22.19 7.26 19.58
CA GLU A 550 23.31 6.38 19.18
C GLU A 550 24.11 6.99 18.02
N LEU A 551 23.42 7.48 16.97
CA LEU A 551 24.08 8.19 15.86
C LEU A 551 24.81 9.46 16.34
N ALA A 552 24.24 10.14 17.34
CA ALA A 552 24.83 11.31 18.00
C ALA A 552 26.11 10.98 18.77
N ASP A 553 26.15 9.89 19.54
CA ASP A 553 27.39 9.43 20.22
C ASP A 553 28.46 8.91 19.23
N GLY A 554 28.04 8.31 18.13
CA GLY A 554 28.92 7.76 17.10
C GLY A 554 29.20 8.75 15.96
N PRO A 555 28.72 8.50 14.73
CA PRO A 555 29.14 9.19 13.51
C PRO A 555 28.83 10.69 13.46
N TYR A 556 27.85 11.21 14.22
CA TYR A 556 27.60 12.65 14.28
C TYR A 556 28.47 13.37 15.34
N ALA A 557 29.04 12.64 16.30
CA ALA A 557 29.91 13.15 17.36
C ALA A 557 29.32 14.35 18.15
N ASP A 558 28.03 14.30 18.45
CA ASP A 558 27.28 15.28 19.25
C ASP A 558 26.79 14.66 20.59
N PRO A 559 27.63 14.63 21.63
CA PRO A 559 27.29 14.09 22.95
C PRO A 559 26.35 15.01 23.76
N GLU A 560 25.99 16.20 23.26
CA GLU A 560 24.94 17.03 23.86
C GLU A 560 23.57 16.58 23.35
N LEU A 561 23.42 16.45 22.03
CA LEU A 561 22.23 15.89 21.39
C LEU A 561 21.95 14.47 21.90
N ALA A 562 22.97 13.61 22.00
CA ALA A 562 22.83 12.25 22.51
C ALA A 562 22.30 12.20 23.97
N ARG A 563 22.68 13.18 24.80
CA ARG A 563 22.20 13.26 26.19
C ARG A 563 20.78 13.81 26.26
N ARG A 564 20.46 14.84 25.46
CA ARG A 564 19.09 15.38 25.33
C ARG A 564 18.13 14.29 24.92
N LEU A 565 18.38 13.65 23.78
CA LEU A 565 17.49 12.64 23.21
C LEU A 565 17.22 11.45 24.14
N ARG A 566 18.20 11.04 24.96
CA ARG A 566 18.00 10.01 25.99
C ARG A 566 17.16 10.49 27.17
N ALA A 567 17.30 11.75 27.58
CA ALA A 567 16.43 12.34 28.60
C ALA A 567 14.99 12.47 28.08
N ASP A 568 14.81 13.01 26.88
CA ASP A 568 13.53 13.14 26.20
C ASP A 568 12.83 11.78 26.03
N ALA A 569 13.58 10.74 25.63
CA ALA A 569 13.05 9.38 25.48
C ALA A 569 12.69 8.73 26.83
N ALA A 570 13.47 8.96 27.89
CA ALA A 570 13.15 8.49 29.23
C ALA A 570 11.88 9.16 29.77
N GLU A 571 11.74 10.48 29.60
CA GLU A 571 10.53 11.21 30.01
C GLU A 571 9.30 10.72 29.22
N LEU A 572 9.41 10.54 27.91
CA LEU A 572 8.33 9.99 27.09
C LEU A 572 7.93 8.58 27.55
N ALA A 573 8.90 7.71 27.86
CA ALA A 573 8.61 6.37 28.37
C ALA A 573 7.90 6.41 29.73
N ASP A 574 8.32 7.27 30.66
CA ASP A 574 7.67 7.44 31.96
C ASP A 574 6.25 8.03 31.82
N ARG A 575 6.05 9.01 30.92
CA ARG A 575 4.74 9.60 30.58
C ARG A 575 3.80 8.54 30.01
N PHE A 576 4.24 7.88 28.94
CA PHE A 576 3.49 6.86 28.22
C PHE A 576 3.07 5.70 29.12
N ASN A 577 3.99 5.17 29.94
CA ASN A 577 3.72 4.04 30.81
C ASN A 577 2.78 4.36 31.99
N ARG A 578 2.57 5.65 32.28
CA ARG A 578 1.58 6.13 33.24
C ARG A 578 0.21 6.32 32.57
N ASP A 579 0.16 6.99 31.43
CA ASP A 579 -1.10 7.49 30.85
C ASP A 579 -1.81 6.50 29.92
N PHE A 580 -1.06 5.61 29.25
CA PHE A 580 -1.63 4.63 28.29
C PHE A 580 -1.91 3.26 28.91
N TRP A 581 -1.50 2.99 30.15
CA TRP A 581 -1.69 1.68 30.77
C TRP A 581 -3.09 1.50 31.35
N LEU A 582 -3.74 0.40 31.01
CA LEU A 582 -5.06 0.00 31.52
C LEU A 582 -4.92 -1.30 32.31
N ASP A 583 -5.24 -1.28 33.60
CA ASP A 583 -5.25 -2.49 34.45
C ASP A 583 -6.43 -3.44 34.15
N ASP A 584 -7.45 -2.94 33.45
CA ASP A 584 -8.60 -3.72 33.00
C ASP A 584 -8.19 -4.90 32.13
N ARG A 585 -9.06 -5.93 32.06
CA ARG A 585 -8.86 -7.15 31.27
C ARG A 585 -7.52 -7.87 31.54
N GLY A 586 -6.90 -7.63 32.70
CA GLY A 586 -5.65 -8.25 33.12
C GLY A 586 -4.38 -7.50 32.71
N GLY A 587 -4.50 -6.24 32.30
CA GLY A 587 -3.38 -5.36 31.93
C GLY A 587 -3.13 -5.32 30.42
N TYR A 588 -3.20 -4.12 29.83
CA TYR A 588 -2.83 -3.83 28.44
C TYR A 588 -2.58 -2.33 28.24
N TYR A 589 -2.17 -1.92 27.04
CA TYR A 589 -2.07 -0.50 26.67
C TYR A 589 -3.28 -0.09 25.83
N ALA A 590 -3.82 1.10 26.11
CA ALA A 590 -4.78 1.78 25.25
C ALA A 590 -4.21 1.95 23.83
N LEU A 591 -5.07 1.85 22.81
CA LEU A 591 -4.71 2.07 21.42
C LEU A 591 -4.19 3.50 21.18
N GLY A 592 -4.68 4.47 21.95
CA GLY A 592 -4.28 5.86 21.89
C GLY A 592 -4.93 6.72 22.97
N LEU A 593 -4.66 8.03 22.92
CA LEU A 593 -5.47 9.06 23.56
C LEU A 593 -6.22 9.85 22.48
N ASP A 594 -7.45 10.27 22.77
CA ASP A 594 -8.23 11.16 21.91
C ASP A 594 -7.99 12.66 22.22
N GLY A 595 -8.66 13.55 21.49
CA GLY A 595 -8.53 15.00 21.67
C GLY A 595 -9.07 15.56 23.00
N ASP A 596 -9.73 14.75 23.84
CA ASP A 596 -10.05 15.05 25.24
C ASP A 596 -9.07 14.37 26.21
N LYS A 597 -7.98 13.81 25.67
CA LYS A 597 -6.95 12.98 26.33
C LYS A 597 -7.55 11.79 27.09
N GLN A 598 -8.67 11.25 26.59
CA GLN A 598 -9.28 10.03 27.13
C GLN A 598 -8.67 8.78 26.48
N PRO A 599 -8.44 7.69 27.23
CA PRO A 599 -7.95 6.44 26.67
C PRO A 599 -8.90 5.84 25.63
N ILE A 600 -8.35 5.55 24.45
CA ILE A 600 -8.99 4.75 23.40
C ILE A 600 -8.77 3.28 23.79
N ASP A 601 -9.72 2.73 24.53
CA ASP A 601 -9.61 1.49 25.33
C ASP A 601 -9.70 0.16 24.55
N ALA A 602 -9.75 0.20 23.22
CA ALA A 602 -9.74 -0.99 22.39
C ALA A 602 -8.41 -1.78 22.52
N MET A 603 -8.50 -3.11 22.58
CA MET A 603 -7.36 -4.02 22.70
C MET A 603 -6.93 -4.52 21.32
N THR A 604 -5.69 -4.24 20.93
CA THR A 604 -5.21 -4.33 19.54
C THR A 604 -3.82 -4.95 19.43
N SER A 605 -3.42 -5.35 18.22
CA SER A 605 -2.07 -5.85 17.94
C SER A 605 -0.96 -4.81 18.12
N ASN A 606 -1.29 -3.51 18.14
CA ASN A 606 -0.36 -2.39 18.35
C ASN A 606 0.54 -2.57 19.60
N MET A 607 0.11 -3.34 20.61
CA MET A 607 0.94 -3.77 21.74
C MET A 607 2.26 -4.45 21.32
N GLY A 608 2.28 -5.18 20.21
CA GLY A 608 3.49 -5.78 19.64
C GLY A 608 4.45 -4.74 19.05
N HIS A 609 3.93 -3.62 18.53
CA HIS A 609 4.76 -2.50 18.07
C HIS A 609 5.42 -1.77 19.25
N LEU A 610 4.76 -1.72 20.42
CA LEU A 610 5.37 -1.23 21.68
C LEU A 610 6.49 -2.16 22.19
N LEU A 611 6.32 -3.48 22.03
CA LEU A 611 7.39 -4.44 22.28
C LEU A 611 8.53 -4.31 21.25
N TRP A 612 8.23 -4.00 20.00
CA TRP A 612 9.27 -3.79 18.98
C TRP A 612 10.13 -2.54 19.28
N SER A 613 9.50 -1.40 19.61
CA SER A 613 10.21 -0.17 19.97
C SER A 613 10.99 -0.26 21.28
N GLY A 614 10.58 -1.15 22.20
CA GLY A 614 11.21 -1.31 23.51
C GLY A 614 10.73 -0.32 24.57
N ILE A 615 9.64 0.42 24.34
CA ILE A 615 9.08 1.39 25.31
C ILE A 615 8.41 0.72 26.53
N VAL A 616 8.13 -0.59 26.44
CA VAL A 616 7.46 -1.38 27.49
C VAL A 616 8.45 -1.76 28.60
N PRO A 617 8.16 -1.52 29.89
CA PRO A 617 9.03 -1.95 30.96
C PRO A 617 8.95 -3.48 31.15
N ALA A 618 10.06 -4.11 31.52
CA ALA A 618 10.23 -5.56 31.46
C ALA A 618 9.18 -6.35 32.25
N GLU A 619 8.69 -5.81 33.37
CA GLU A 619 7.65 -6.41 34.21
C GLU A 619 6.27 -6.48 33.53
N ARG A 620 5.99 -5.63 32.54
CA ARG A 620 4.73 -5.63 31.77
C ARG A 620 4.80 -6.48 30.51
N ALA A 621 5.99 -6.73 29.96
CA ALA A 621 6.14 -7.48 28.71
C ALA A 621 5.53 -8.89 28.77
N ALA A 622 5.65 -9.58 29.91
CA ALA A 622 5.01 -10.88 30.14
C ALA A 622 3.48 -10.83 30.14
N ILE A 623 2.88 -9.68 30.45
CA ILE A 623 1.43 -9.46 30.36
C ILE A 623 1.05 -9.33 28.88
N LEU A 624 1.74 -8.46 28.12
CA LEU A 624 1.47 -8.25 26.70
C LEU A 624 1.62 -9.53 25.88
N ALA A 625 2.65 -10.34 26.16
CA ALA A 625 2.83 -11.64 25.52
C ALA A 625 1.61 -12.57 25.72
N ARG A 626 0.98 -12.55 26.90
CA ARG A 626 -0.25 -13.32 27.15
C ARG A 626 -1.47 -12.73 26.45
N GLN A 627 -1.60 -11.40 26.37
CA GLN A 627 -2.72 -10.76 25.65
C GLN A 627 -2.64 -11.04 24.15
N LEU A 628 -1.47 -10.80 23.54
CA LEU A 628 -1.21 -11.05 22.11
C LEU A 628 -1.43 -12.52 21.73
N MET A 629 -1.10 -13.47 22.61
CA MET A 629 -1.28 -14.91 22.41
C MET A 629 -2.59 -15.48 22.95
N SER A 630 -3.52 -14.64 23.42
CA SER A 630 -4.85 -15.06 23.88
C SER A 630 -5.77 -15.42 22.70
N ASP A 631 -6.80 -16.24 22.93
CA ASP A 631 -7.82 -16.54 21.91
C ASP A 631 -8.60 -15.28 21.45
N GLU A 632 -8.48 -14.15 22.17
CA GLU A 632 -9.08 -12.87 21.80
C GLU A 632 -8.34 -12.18 20.64
N LEU A 633 -7.02 -12.42 20.51
CA LEU A 633 -6.16 -11.80 19.49
C LEU A 633 -5.46 -12.83 18.60
N PHE A 634 -4.92 -13.93 19.13
CA PHE A 634 -4.25 -14.95 18.34
C PHE A 634 -5.23 -15.98 17.76
N SER A 635 -5.35 -15.97 16.44
CA SER A 635 -6.32 -16.73 15.66
C SER A 635 -5.97 -18.19 15.35
N GLY A 636 -4.77 -18.63 15.73
CA GLY A 636 -4.15 -19.83 15.18
C GLY A 636 -3.50 -19.65 13.78
N TRP A 637 -3.79 -18.54 13.10
CA TRP A 637 -3.10 -18.08 11.87
C TRP A 637 -2.18 -16.88 12.10
N GLY A 638 -2.37 -16.15 13.20
CA GLY A 638 -1.70 -14.89 13.52
C GLY A 638 -2.51 -14.03 14.49
N VAL A 639 -1.90 -12.97 14.99
CA VAL A 639 -2.51 -11.93 15.82
C VAL A 639 -3.41 -11.04 14.97
N ARG A 640 -4.62 -10.78 15.47
CA ARG A 640 -5.63 -9.90 14.88
C ARG A 640 -5.37 -8.44 15.21
N THR A 641 -5.79 -7.56 14.31
CA THR A 641 -5.75 -6.09 14.51
C THR A 641 -6.64 -5.58 15.64
N LEU A 642 -7.69 -6.34 16.02
CA LEU A 642 -8.62 -5.97 17.08
C LEU A 642 -9.11 -7.22 17.83
N SER A 643 -9.27 -7.11 19.15
CA SER A 643 -9.76 -8.17 20.02
C SER A 643 -11.19 -8.60 19.67
N THR A 644 -11.44 -9.91 19.65
CA THR A 644 -12.78 -10.50 19.38
C THR A 644 -13.88 -10.09 20.37
N ARG A 645 -13.52 -9.43 21.48
CA ARG A 645 -14.48 -8.94 22.49
C ARG A 645 -14.88 -7.49 22.33
N ASP A 646 -14.14 -6.73 21.52
CA ASP A 646 -14.42 -5.33 21.28
C ASP A 646 -15.57 -5.24 20.28
N ARG A 647 -16.52 -4.34 20.50
CA ARG A 647 -17.78 -4.28 19.73
C ARG A 647 -17.56 -4.01 18.24
N GLY A 648 -16.46 -3.34 17.90
CA GLY A 648 -16.05 -3.09 16.53
C GLY A 648 -15.39 -4.28 15.82
N TYR A 649 -15.21 -5.43 16.48
CA TYR A 649 -14.57 -6.59 15.87
C TYR A 649 -15.36 -7.12 14.66
N ASN A 650 -14.66 -7.21 13.53
CA ASN A 650 -15.13 -7.79 12.30
C ASN A 650 -13.99 -8.60 11.66
N PRO A 651 -14.11 -9.94 11.51
CA PRO A 651 -13.08 -10.77 10.87
C PRO A 651 -12.80 -10.38 9.42
N ILE A 652 -13.73 -9.70 8.74
CA ILE A 652 -13.61 -9.24 7.36
C ILE A 652 -13.57 -7.70 7.25
N GLY A 653 -13.24 -6.98 8.32
CA GLY A 653 -13.06 -5.51 8.29
C GLY A 653 -11.57 -5.13 8.28
N TYR A 654 -11.19 -4.22 7.39
CA TYR A 654 -9.79 -3.94 7.00
C TYR A 654 -8.79 -3.81 8.16
N HIS A 655 -9.11 -3.01 9.18
CA HIS A 655 -8.34 -2.89 10.43
C HIS A 655 -9.11 -3.36 11.67
N LEU A 656 -10.17 -4.16 11.50
CA LEU A 656 -11.16 -4.46 12.54
C LEU A 656 -11.10 -5.89 13.08
N GLY A 657 -10.06 -6.66 12.78
CA GLY A 657 -9.96 -8.05 13.20
C GLY A 657 -9.25 -8.97 12.20
N THR A 658 -9.05 -8.51 10.96
CA THR A 658 -8.10 -9.07 9.98
C THR A 658 -6.72 -9.32 10.58
N VAL A 659 -5.97 -10.19 9.92
CA VAL A 659 -4.61 -10.57 10.30
C VAL A 659 -3.65 -10.07 9.20
N TRP A 660 -2.68 -9.26 9.59
CA TRP A 660 -1.73 -8.59 8.69
C TRP A 660 -0.32 -9.15 8.88
N PRO A 661 0.37 -9.61 7.83
CA PRO A 661 1.71 -10.19 7.95
C PRO A 661 2.79 -9.21 8.44
N HIS A 662 2.71 -7.93 8.07
CA HIS A 662 3.70 -6.94 8.51
C HIS A 662 3.61 -6.70 10.03
N ASP A 663 2.40 -6.42 10.53
CA ASP A 663 2.06 -6.31 11.96
C ASP A 663 2.56 -7.55 12.71
N ASN A 664 2.20 -8.74 12.24
CA ASN A 664 2.64 -10.01 12.86
C ASN A 664 4.17 -10.20 12.86
N SER A 665 4.90 -9.64 11.89
CA SER A 665 6.36 -9.64 11.88
C SER A 665 6.96 -8.69 12.92
N LEU A 666 6.36 -7.53 13.14
CA LEU A 666 6.77 -6.59 14.18
C LEU A 666 6.40 -7.11 15.58
N VAL A 667 5.20 -7.71 15.74
CA VAL A 667 4.77 -8.41 16.96
C VAL A 667 5.74 -9.54 17.31
N ALA A 668 6.08 -10.43 16.36
CA ALA A 668 7.00 -11.53 16.61
C ALA A 668 8.42 -11.04 16.95
N HIS A 669 8.92 -10.02 16.24
CA HIS A 669 10.23 -9.43 16.51
C HIS A 669 10.28 -8.73 17.88
N GLY A 670 9.22 -8.01 18.26
CA GLY A 670 9.05 -7.41 19.59
C GLY A 670 8.96 -8.45 20.71
N LEU A 671 8.22 -9.54 20.52
CA LEU A 671 8.18 -10.65 21.49
C LEU A 671 9.58 -11.26 21.68
N ALA A 672 10.32 -11.50 20.59
CA ALA A 672 11.68 -12.03 20.66
C ALA A 672 12.65 -11.08 21.38
N ARG A 673 12.53 -9.75 21.18
CA ARG A 673 13.31 -8.72 21.88
C ARG A 673 13.20 -8.80 23.41
N TYR A 674 12.05 -9.23 23.93
CA TYR A 674 11.81 -9.44 25.37
C TYR A 674 11.99 -10.90 25.83
N GLY A 675 12.51 -11.78 24.96
CA GLY A 675 12.79 -13.19 25.28
C GLY A 675 11.61 -14.14 25.12
N PHE A 676 10.44 -13.69 24.65
CA PHE A 676 9.26 -14.51 24.37
C PHE A 676 9.39 -15.22 23.01
N ARG A 677 10.47 -15.99 22.86
CA ARG A 677 10.86 -16.61 21.57
C ARG A 677 9.92 -17.74 21.17
N ALA A 678 9.34 -18.46 22.14
CA ALA A 678 8.35 -19.50 21.87
C ALA A 678 7.04 -18.89 21.31
N GLU A 679 6.59 -17.78 21.87
CA GLU A 679 5.43 -17.01 21.41
C GLU A 679 5.67 -16.41 20.02
N ALA A 680 6.84 -15.77 19.81
CA ALA A 680 7.26 -15.26 18.51
C ALA A 680 7.28 -16.38 17.45
N ASN A 681 7.87 -17.53 17.77
CA ASN A 681 7.93 -18.69 16.88
C ASN A 681 6.54 -19.23 16.54
N ARG A 682 5.59 -19.28 17.48
CA ARG A 682 4.19 -19.67 17.17
C ARG A 682 3.52 -18.75 16.13
N ILE A 683 3.82 -17.45 16.14
CA ILE A 683 3.32 -16.50 15.13
C ILE A 683 4.02 -16.74 13.78
N ILE A 684 5.35 -16.83 13.77
CA ILE A 684 6.17 -17.12 12.57
C ILE A 684 5.70 -18.43 11.90
N GLU A 685 5.51 -19.47 12.70
CA GLU A 685 5.02 -20.77 12.26
C GLU A 685 3.62 -20.72 11.64
N ALA A 686 2.71 -19.93 12.22
CA ALA A 686 1.35 -19.77 11.71
C ALA A 686 1.32 -18.96 10.40
N MET A 687 2.14 -17.90 10.31
CA MET A 687 2.29 -17.06 9.12
C MET A 687 2.89 -17.82 7.94
N LEU A 688 4.03 -18.50 8.14
CA LEU A 688 4.62 -19.31 7.08
C LEU A 688 3.67 -20.43 6.64
N GLU A 689 2.90 -21.03 7.56
CA GLU A 689 1.89 -22.01 7.17
C GLU A 689 0.71 -21.38 6.39
N ALA A 690 0.26 -20.18 6.75
CA ALA A 690 -0.80 -19.46 6.04
C ALA A 690 -0.43 -19.19 4.57
N ALA A 691 0.85 -18.88 4.30
CA ALA A 691 1.37 -18.64 2.95
C ALA A 691 1.14 -19.82 1.98
N ARG A 692 1.09 -21.07 2.47
CA ARG A 692 0.79 -22.26 1.66
C ARG A 692 -0.57 -22.23 0.95
N TYR A 693 -1.50 -21.43 1.46
CA TYR A 693 -2.85 -21.30 0.92
C TYR A 693 -3.00 -20.13 -0.07
N SER A 694 -1.89 -19.47 -0.41
CA SER A 694 -1.81 -18.38 -1.38
C SER A 694 -0.48 -18.48 -2.16
N ASP A 695 -0.19 -19.65 -2.73
CA ASP A 695 0.99 -19.92 -3.58
C ASP A 695 2.35 -19.57 -2.95
N ASN A 696 2.49 -19.82 -1.63
CA ASN A 696 3.64 -19.48 -0.80
C ASN A 696 3.88 -17.96 -0.63
N ARG A 697 2.92 -17.12 -1.06
CA ARG A 697 2.90 -15.68 -0.82
C ARG A 697 2.06 -15.35 0.40
N LEU A 698 2.44 -14.27 1.10
CA LEU A 698 1.60 -13.63 2.10
C LEU A 698 0.89 -12.42 1.48
N PRO A 699 -0.45 -12.37 1.43
CA PRO A 699 -1.19 -11.20 0.96
C PRO A 699 -1.11 -10.05 1.97
N GLU A 700 -1.49 -8.86 1.57
CA GLU A 700 -1.59 -7.66 2.43
C GLU A 700 -2.21 -7.93 3.80
N ALA A 701 -3.36 -8.60 3.78
CA ALA A 701 -4.09 -9.07 4.93
C ALA A 701 -4.88 -10.33 4.55
N PHE A 702 -5.31 -11.08 5.55
CA PHE A 702 -6.33 -12.11 5.38
C PHE A 702 -7.37 -12.04 6.51
N SER A 703 -8.53 -12.65 6.28
CA SER A 703 -9.67 -12.54 7.19
C SER A 703 -9.36 -13.15 8.56
N GLY A 704 -9.74 -12.40 9.57
CA GLY A 704 -9.62 -12.73 10.98
C GLY A 704 -10.62 -13.75 11.48
N TYR A 705 -10.85 -14.86 10.77
CA TYR A 705 -11.56 -16.00 11.35
C TYR A 705 -10.63 -16.77 12.30
N ASP A 706 -11.21 -17.57 13.20
CA ASP A 706 -10.44 -18.55 13.97
C ASP A 706 -10.02 -19.72 13.09
N ARG A 707 -8.85 -20.30 13.35
CA ARG A 707 -8.32 -21.43 12.58
C ARG A 707 -9.24 -22.66 12.60
N SER A 708 -10.05 -22.84 13.64
CA SER A 708 -11.07 -23.91 13.71
C SER A 708 -12.26 -23.68 12.77
N PHE A 709 -12.51 -22.45 12.29
CA PHE A 709 -13.66 -22.11 11.44
C PHE A 709 -13.62 -22.81 10.08
N GLY A 710 -12.47 -22.79 9.40
CA GLY A 710 -12.31 -23.35 8.05
C GLY A 710 -11.06 -24.21 7.83
N ARG A 711 -10.15 -24.30 8.81
CA ARG A 711 -8.81 -24.94 8.68
C ARG A 711 -7.91 -24.42 7.56
N VAL A 712 -8.31 -23.36 6.88
CA VAL A 712 -7.50 -22.55 5.94
C VAL A 712 -7.63 -21.07 6.32
N PRO A 713 -6.65 -20.21 6.02
CA PRO A 713 -6.85 -18.77 6.04
C PRO A 713 -7.90 -18.39 5.00
N VAL A 714 -8.88 -17.56 5.37
CA VAL A 714 -9.88 -17.04 4.43
C VAL A 714 -9.31 -15.74 3.83
N PRO A 715 -9.20 -15.58 2.50
CA PRO A 715 -8.66 -14.37 1.88
C PRO A 715 -9.41 -13.11 2.32
N TYR A 716 -8.69 -12.03 2.63
CA TYR A 716 -9.33 -10.72 2.78
C TYR A 716 -9.60 -10.17 1.37
N PRO A 717 -10.85 -9.84 1.00
CA PRO A 717 -11.18 -9.76 -0.41
C PRO A 717 -10.57 -8.60 -1.22
N THR A 718 -10.25 -7.46 -0.57
CA THR A 718 -9.56 -6.32 -1.25
C THR A 718 -8.05 -6.28 -0.96
N ALA A 719 -7.48 -7.33 -0.36
CA ALA A 719 -6.06 -7.40 -0.04
C ALA A 719 -5.19 -7.25 -1.29
N CYS A 720 -4.20 -6.37 -1.23
CA CYS A 720 -3.18 -6.30 -2.24
C CYS A 720 -2.33 -7.58 -2.28
N ASN A 721 -2.05 -8.06 -3.49
CA ASN A 721 -1.45 -9.37 -3.74
C ASN A 721 -0.68 -9.36 -5.08
N PRO A 722 0.67 -9.21 -5.09
CA PRO A 722 1.55 -9.01 -3.93
C PRO A 722 1.49 -7.60 -3.34
N GLN A 723 2.06 -7.46 -2.15
CA GLN A 723 2.24 -6.20 -1.46
C GLN A 723 3.49 -6.27 -0.55
N ALA A 724 4.19 -5.14 -0.41
CA ALA A 724 5.61 -5.08 -0.08
C ALA A 724 5.92 -5.42 1.39
N TRP A 725 5.24 -4.83 2.37
CA TRP A 725 5.51 -5.15 3.79
C TRP A 725 5.04 -6.55 4.17
N ALA A 726 4.14 -7.16 3.39
CA ALA A 726 3.73 -8.56 3.54
C ALA A 726 4.74 -9.51 2.87
N SER A 727 5.24 -9.14 1.68
CA SER A 727 6.31 -9.88 0.99
C SER A 727 7.64 -9.82 1.75
N ALA A 728 7.92 -8.75 2.50
CA ALA A 728 9.11 -8.63 3.33
C ALA A 728 8.96 -9.26 4.73
N ALA A 729 7.75 -9.50 5.24
CA ALA A 729 7.54 -10.10 6.56
C ALA A 729 8.29 -11.44 6.78
N PRO A 730 8.34 -12.38 5.81
CA PRO A 730 9.18 -13.59 5.90
C PRO A 730 10.68 -13.34 6.10
N LEU A 731 11.22 -12.23 5.60
CA LEU A 731 12.62 -11.85 5.82
C LEU A 731 12.84 -11.44 7.28
N LEU A 732 11.93 -10.65 7.87
CA LEU A 732 12.00 -10.32 9.30
C LEU A 732 11.75 -11.55 10.19
N PHE A 733 10.86 -12.48 9.78
CA PHE A 733 10.68 -13.75 10.48
C PHE A 733 11.97 -14.58 10.50
N LEU A 734 12.71 -14.67 9.39
CA LEU A 734 14.03 -15.32 9.34
C LEU A 734 15.02 -14.63 10.29
N ARG A 735 15.16 -13.30 10.20
CA ARG A 735 16.03 -12.52 11.12
C ARG A 735 15.70 -12.79 12.59
N THR A 736 14.40 -12.87 12.92
CA THR A 736 13.89 -13.11 14.27
C THR A 736 14.19 -14.52 14.77
N MET A 737 13.99 -15.56 13.94
CA MET A 737 14.39 -16.94 14.28
C MET A 737 15.90 -17.06 14.47
N PHE A 738 16.69 -16.31 13.70
CA PHE A 738 18.15 -16.36 13.77
C PHE A 738 18.71 -15.57 14.97
N GLY A 739 17.92 -14.65 15.56
CA GLY A 739 18.41 -13.63 16.47
C GLY A 739 19.57 -12.85 15.86
N LEU A 740 19.47 -12.54 14.57
CA LEU A 740 20.54 -11.91 13.81
C LEU A 740 20.53 -10.41 14.02
N GLU A 741 21.57 -9.92 14.70
CA GLU A 741 21.76 -8.50 15.02
C GLU A 741 23.09 -7.98 14.49
N ALA A 742 23.10 -6.68 14.14
CA ALA A 742 24.25 -5.96 13.63
C ALA A 742 24.80 -5.05 14.73
N VAL A 743 25.97 -5.40 15.30
CA VAL A 743 26.53 -4.79 16.51
C VAL A 743 28.02 -4.52 16.33
N GLU A 744 28.46 -3.29 16.58
CA GLU A 744 29.88 -2.87 16.55
C GLU A 744 30.66 -3.33 15.29
N GLY A 745 30.04 -3.23 14.12
CA GLY A 745 30.66 -3.60 12.84
C GLY A 745 30.67 -5.10 12.54
N ARG A 746 29.84 -5.91 13.23
CA ARG A 746 29.80 -7.37 13.12
C ARG A 746 28.36 -7.88 13.19
N PHE A 747 28.13 -9.06 12.64
CA PHE A 747 26.91 -9.83 12.90
C PHE A 747 27.06 -10.69 14.17
N VAL A 748 25.98 -10.79 14.94
CA VAL A 748 25.82 -11.66 16.11
C VAL A 748 24.59 -12.54 15.88
N LEU A 749 24.65 -13.80 16.31
CA LEU A 749 23.52 -14.73 16.28
C LEU A 749 23.14 -15.16 17.70
N ASP A 750 21.84 -15.20 17.97
CA ASP A 750 21.22 -15.93 19.07
C ASP A 750 20.00 -16.67 18.52
N PRO A 751 20.19 -17.85 17.88
CA PRO A 751 19.12 -18.48 17.12
C PRO A 751 18.18 -19.29 18.01
N GLU A 752 16.89 -19.27 17.67
CA GLU A 752 15.90 -20.22 18.14
C GLU A 752 14.96 -20.58 16.99
N VAL A 753 15.41 -21.51 16.14
CA VAL A 753 14.65 -22.04 15.00
C VAL A 753 13.74 -23.19 15.46
N PRO A 754 12.43 -23.18 15.14
CA PRO A 754 11.53 -24.31 15.37
C PRO A 754 12.04 -25.61 14.72
N GLU A 755 12.01 -26.72 15.47
CA GLU A 755 12.53 -28.04 15.03
C GLU A 755 11.99 -28.47 13.65
N ARG A 756 10.73 -28.15 13.35
CA ARG A 756 10.06 -28.49 12.08
C ARG A 756 10.67 -27.83 10.84
N PHE A 757 11.47 -26.76 11.01
CA PHE A 757 12.12 -26.07 9.91
C PHE A 757 13.53 -26.62 9.62
N GLY A 758 14.11 -27.38 10.56
CA GLY A 758 15.44 -27.97 10.43
C GLY A 758 16.54 -26.91 10.32
N ARG A 759 17.60 -27.24 9.58
CA ARG A 759 18.67 -26.29 9.26
C ARG A 759 18.19 -25.28 8.21
N ILE A 760 18.57 -24.02 8.41
CA ILE A 760 18.40 -22.94 7.43
C ILE A 760 19.76 -22.27 7.21
N GLN A 761 20.14 -22.06 5.96
CA GLN A 761 21.37 -21.41 5.54
C GLN A 761 21.05 -20.27 4.57
N LEU A 762 21.59 -19.07 4.82
CA LEU A 762 21.58 -17.93 3.90
C LEU A 762 23.00 -17.64 3.43
N ASN A 763 23.23 -17.75 2.12
CA ASN A 763 24.50 -17.46 1.47
C ASN A 763 24.47 -16.06 0.84
N ARG A 764 25.58 -15.32 0.89
CA ARG A 764 25.74 -13.98 0.29
C ARG A 764 24.92 -12.87 0.97
N VAL A 765 24.63 -13.00 2.27
CA VAL A 765 24.05 -11.92 3.07
C VAL A 765 25.00 -10.72 3.06
N GLN A 766 24.52 -9.57 2.61
CA GLN A 766 25.35 -8.36 2.49
C GLN A 766 25.31 -7.57 3.81
N GLY A 767 26.49 -7.20 4.34
CA GLY A 767 26.62 -6.35 5.53
C GLY A 767 28.07 -5.92 5.76
N PHE A 768 28.29 -4.71 6.28
CA PHE A 768 29.62 -4.13 6.51
C PHE A 768 30.55 -4.14 5.27
N GLY A 769 29.99 -3.87 4.09
CA GLY A 769 30.69 -3.93 2.80
C GLY A 769 31.17 -5.33 2.38
N GLN A 770 30.70 -6.38 3.07
CA GLN A 770 31.16 -7.76 2.97
C GLN A 770 29.99 -8.73 2.71
N ARG A 771 30.32 -9.95 2.30
CA ARG A 771 29.36 -11.04 2.08
C ARG A 771 29.51 -12.10 3.17
N TRP A 772 28.39 -12.53 3.71
CA TRP A 772 28.32 -13.46 4.81
C TRP A 772 27.51 -14.69 4.43
N GLU A 773 27.91 -15.81 5.01
CA GLU A 773 27.17 -17.06 5.05
C GLU A 773 26.72 -17.26 6.48
N ILE A 774 25.42 -17.50 6.65
CA ILE A 774 24.74 -17.63 7.94
C ILE A 774 24.06 -18.98 7.93
N GLU A 775 24.49 -19.90 8.78
CA GLU A 775 23.84 -21.21 8.98
C GLU A 775 23.28 -21.27 10.39
N VAL A 776 22.02 -21.72 10.54
CA VAL A 776 21.39 -21.97 11.84
C VAL A 776 20.68 -23.32 11.86
N ASN A 777 20.66 -23.96 13.03
CA ASN A 777 19.90 -25.19 13.28
C ASN A 777 19.49 -25.24 14.76
N GLY A 778 18.19 -25.15 15.04
CA GLY A 778 17.67 -25.03 16.40
C GLY A 778 18.26 -23.83 17.14
N ARG A 779 19.10 -24.09 18.15
CA ARG A 779 19.84 -23.08 18.94
C ARG A 779 21.34 -22.99 18.63
N GLN A 780 21.78 -23.55 17.50
CA GLN A 780 23.16 -23.44 17.01
C GLN A 780 23.20 -22.53 15.79
N GLY A 781 24.25 -21.72 15.68
CA GLY A 781 24.44 -20.78 14.58
C GLY A 781 25.92 -20.61 14.23
N HIS A 782 26.21 -20.48 12.94
CA HIS A 782 27.54 -20.27 12.39
C HIS A 782 27.51 -19.06 11.45
N LEU A 783 28.47 -18.14 11.64
CA LEU A 783 28.73 -17.03 10.74
C LEU A 783 30.07 -17.27 10.04
N ARG A 784 30.08 -17.20 8.71
CA ARG A 784 31.30 -17.29 7.90
C ARG A 784 31.38 -16.10 6.94
N LEU A 785 32.51 -15.40 6.97
CA LEU A 785 32.83 -14.40 5.96
C LEU A 785 33.15 -15.11 4.63
N VAL A 786 32.53 -14.64 3.54
CA VAL A 786 32.72 -15.16 2.18
C VAL A 786 33.59 -14.15 1.39
N PRO A 787 34.59 -14.61 0.61
CA PRO A 787 35.44 -13.75 -0.23
C PRO A 787 34.68 -12.95 -1.31
#